data_AF-F0LKD9-F1
#
_entry.id   AF-F0LKD9-F1
#
_cell.length_a   1.000
_cell.length_b   1.000
_cell.length_c   1.000
_cell.angle_alpha   90.00
_cell.angle_beta   90.00
_cell.angle_gamma   90.00
#
_symmetry.space_group_name_H-M   'P 1'
#
loop_
_entity.id
_entity.type
_entity.pdbx_description
1 polymer ?
#
loop_
_entity_poly.entity_id
_entity_poly.type
_entity_poly.pdbx_seq_one_letter_code
_entity_poly.pdbx_strand_id
1 'polypeptide(L)'
;MRRIHISLFLLMIMILTALPPTHAEVVALVKNPRPPVIIVGNLYPKFLTVSPNTSYTVYLYGIDDVGIVKMGIYYRVNRGNWKWLYASEATVNENETMYNIITSRFLTQKFNFTTFYGKATIPPQPPGSLVEFKAVIEDKEGNIVESPVGIYFVPNPGGKKILIVDPSLKLWGMVQNLKDLDLMVNLSFERYHYNMSDYKDVLSLLRPFGKHSDFLSFHSWQYLADEYNIAVITSNELSSALEEFKPDVIILSNLWMKEWEISRKDIDKLLRYLRINNAGLIVTHGTLYDGTVFKNKLIKLGSSKHIGGFEAYKNGSIATALGLELLPFIEEVKLKAVELGKSYLSEIPSILPFIPSSAKIGIKNREIIKSTSLLEFTNETRTAFGWQYLLPPKSLKFAKDRIRSLKLDVKDDIKEFAELQEELFGNSNYLKSVSALDFTLIDKIIDSKILDDKISIPVGFKTLNLTASQEIIERIRLLKAINPDIVDIVALSTDYMGAIITRDQNHRGDGFRSAYVSFEIEAGGRKEFKVLKDLIEWSSEFRPIKTFAPIVQTVILANDIDWEIKGKELKKSLESFGVMVIRAKPQEFGKLKSSRFIIILGGPKAYDGVGKYVQQALSLEEQEKIIKGEQGIFIKRNVWTEKQIVIILAGKDRNQTGEKVSKYLSGVNEEYIDLLAEFFVK
;
A
#
# COMPACT_ATOMS: atom_id res chain seq x y z
N MET A 1 -72.32 -24.64 70.14
CA MET A 1 -72.03 -23.19 70.14
C MET A 1 -70.68 -22.95 70.83
N ARG A 2 -69.76 -22.29 70.10
CA ARG A 2 -68.46 -21.68 70.54
C ARG A 2 -67.48 -22.57 71.34
N ARG A 3 -66.60 -23.32 70.65
CA ARG A 3 -65.26 -23.76 71.14
C ARG A 3 -64.44 -24.60 70.12
N ILE A 4 -64.25 -24.16 68.86
CA ILE A 4 -63.35 -24.85 67.88
C ILE A 4 -62.44 -23.88 67.06
N HIS A 5 -62.40 -22.58 67.35
CA HIS A 5 -61.59 -21.63 66.54
C HIS A 5 -60.36 -21.02 67.22
N ILE A 6 -59.90 -21.54 68.36
CA ILE A 6 -58.69 -21.03 69.05
C ILE A 6 -57.49 -21.99 68.95
N SER A 7 -57.69 -23.29 68.72
CA SER A 7 -56.60 -24.27 68.65
C SER A 7 -55.86 -24.33 67.30
N LEU A 8 -56.43 -23.80 66.21
CA LEU A 8 -55.74 -23.74 64.90
C LEU A 8 -54.81 -22.52 64.78
N PHE A 9 -55.04 -21.46 65.54
CA PHE A 9 -54.27 -20.21 65.48
C PHE A 9 -52.95 -20.27 66.25
N LEU A 10 -52.91 -21.07 67.33
CA LEU A 10 -51.69 -21.29 68.14
C LEU A 10 -50.70 -22.29 67.51
N LEU A 11 -51.15 -23.21 66.65
CA LEU A 11 -50.27 -24.14 65.94
C LEU A 11 -49.53 -23.46 64.77
N MET A 12 -50.11 -22.40 64.18
CA MET A 12 -49.50 -21.66 63.06
C MET A 12 -48.42 -20.68 63.51
N ILE A 13 -48.44 -20.22 64.78
CA ILE A 13 -47.44 -19.30 65.34
C ILE A 13 -46.17 -20.05 65.77
N MET A 14 -46.23 -21.34 66.10
CA MET A 14 -45.05 -22.13 66.47
C MET A 14 -44.23 -22.70 65.30
N ILE A 15 -44.71 -22.63 64.05
CA ILE A 15 -43.94 -23.03 62.86
C ILE A 15 -43.14 -21.85 62.27
N LEU A 16 -43.41 -20.61 62.69
CA LEU A 16 -42.68 -19.43 62.21
C LEU A 16 -41.41 -19.08 63.01
N THR A 17 -41.07 -19.82 64.09
CA THR A 17 -39.89 -19.54 64.92
C THR A 17 -38.75 -20.55 64.76
N ALA A 18 -38.85 -21.48 63.79
CA ALA A 18 -37.84 -22.50 63.52
C ALA A 18 -37.19 -22.36 62.12
N LEU A 19 -37.12 -21.14 61.58
CA LEU A 19 -36.19 -20.83 60.50
C LEU A 19 -34.92 -20.21 61.11
N PRO A 20 -33.72 -20.75 60.84
CA PRO A 20 -32.48 -20.09 61.25
C PRO A 20 -32.44 -18.70 60.62
N PRO A 21 -31.71 -17.73 61.20
CA PRO A 21 -31.56 -16.41 60.61
C PRO A 21 -30.89 -16.58 59.25
N THR A 22 -31.70 -16.61 58.19
CA THR A 22 -31.22 -16.30 56.85
C THR A 22 -30.55 -14.95 57.01
N HIS A 23 -29.23 -14.94 56.82
CA HIS A 23 -28.49 -13.72 56.62
C HIS A 23 -29.17 -13.05 55.42
N ALA A 24 -30.09 -12.14 55.70
CA ALA A 24 -30.55 -11.19 54.72
C ALA A 24 -29.30 -10.36 54.44
N GLU A 25 -28.53 -10.78 53.43
CA GLU A 25 -27.72 -9.84 52.68
C GLU A 25 -28.67 -8.69 52.37
N VAL A 26 -28.38 -7.54 52.97
CA VAL A 26 -29.01 -6.29 52.59
C VAL A 26 -28.54 -6.08 51.16
N VAL A 27 -29.30 -6.62 50.20
CA VAL A 27 -29.18 -6.29 48.79
C VAL A 27 -29.51 -4.81 48.75
N ALA A 28 -28.48 -3.97 48.77
CA ALA A 28 -28.62 -2.58 48.44
C ALA A 28 -29.28 -2.55 47.05
N LEU A 29 -30.55 -2.18 46.99
CA LEU A 29 -31.30 -2.08 45.75
C LEU A 29 -30.59 -1.04 44.87
N VAL A 30 -29.82 -1.51 43.90
CA VAL A 30 -29.22 -0.67 42.86
C VAL A 30 -30.38 -0.14 42.03
N LYS A 31 -30.69 1.15 42.17
CA LYS A 31 -31.73 1.79 41.36
C LYS A 31 -31.22 1.90 39.92
N ASN A 32 -31.89 1.22 38.99
CA ASN A 32 -31.56 1.13 37.56
C ASN A 32 -30.21 0.45 37.28
N PRO A 33 -30.12 -0.89 37.43
CA PRO A 33 -28.89 -1.62 37.14
C PRO A 33 -28.44 -1.39 35.69
N ARG A 34 -27.13 -1.26 35.49
CA ARG A 34 -26.54 -0.98 34.17
C ARG A 34 -25.80 -2.21 33.67
N PRO A 35 -25.71 -2.41 32.34
CA PRO A 35 -24.90 -3.50 31.80
C PRO A 35 -23.45 -3.45 32.31
N PRO A 36 -22.78 -4.61 32.43
CA PRO A 36 -21.39 -4.69 32.86
C PRO A 36 -20.43 -4.11 31.83
N VAL A 37 -19.18 -3.88 32.23
CA VAL A 37 -18.06 -3.58 31.34
C VAL A 37 -17.02 -4.69 31.44
N ILE A 38 -16.47 -5.11 30.28
CA ILE A 38 -15.36 -6.06 30.22
C ILE A 38 -14.17 -5.46 29.47
N ILE A 39 -13.00 -5.48 30.10
CA ILE A 39 -11.74 -5.01 29.55
C ILE A 39 -10.84 -6.21 29.27
N VAL A 40 -10.24 -6.23 28.08
CA VAL A 40 -9.23 -7.22 27.69
C VAL A 40 -7.87 -6.54 27.65
N GLY A 41 -6.95 -6.94 28.53
CA GLY A 41 -5.66 -6.26 28.67
C GLY A 41 -4.70 -6.51 27.51
N ASN A 42 -4.75 -7.71 26.92
CA ASN A 42 -3.86 -8.14 25.85
C ASN A 42 -4.64 -8.65 24.63
N LEU A 43 -5.41 -7.76 24.01
CA LEU A 43 -6.23 -8.10 22.85
C LEU A 43 -5.40 -8.53 21.62
N TYR A 44 -4.20 -7.96 21.49
CA TYR A 44 -3.30 -8.17 20.36
C TYR A 44 -1.89 -8.51 20.86
N PRO A 45 -1.38 -9.74 20.66
CA PRO A 45 0.01 -10.06 20.97
C PRO A 45 0.96 -9.29 20.03
N LYS A 46 2.24 -9.22 20.40
CA LYS A 46 3.27 -8.61 19.58
C LYS A 46 3.28 -9.23 18.17
N PHE A 47 3.34 -8.38 17.16
CA PHE A 47 3.26 -8.75 15.74
C PHE A 47 2.01 -9.54 15.34
N LEU A 48 0.94 -9.50 16.15
CA LEU A 48 -0.26 -10.33 16.00
C LEU A 48 0.08 -11.82 15.86
N THR A 49 1.12 -12.29 16.54
CA THR A 49 1.58 -13.68 16.44
C THR A 49 1.78 -14.34 17.80
N VAL A 50 1.58 -15.65 17.85
CA VAL A 50 1.93 -16.51 18.98
C VAL A 50 2.71 -17.70 18.45
N SER A 51 3.84 -18.03 19.07
CA SER A 51 4.66 -19.17 18.66
C SER A 51 3.88 -20.48 18.67
N PRO A 52 4.15 -21.40 17.73
CA PRO A 52 3.47 -22.68 17.70
C PRO A 52 3.74 -23.46 18.98
N ASN A 53 2.77 -24.28 19.38
CA ASN A 53 2.84 -25.10 20.60
C ASN A 53 2.93 -24.30 21.92
N THR A 54 2.73 -22.98 21.88
CA THR A 54 2.60 -22.13 23.06
C THR A 54 1.14 -21.75 23.29
N SER A 55 0.69 -21.79 24.54
CA SER A 55 -0.64 -21.33 24.94
C SER A 55 -0.70 -19.80 25.01
N TYR A 56 -1.88 -19.22 24.78
CA TYR A 56 -2.10 -17.77 24.90
C TYR A 56 -3.06 -17.44 26.04
N THR A 57 -2.55 -16.82 27.10
CA THR A 57 -3.36 -16.40 28.25
C THR A 57 -3.91 -15.00 28.03
N VAL A 58 -5.24 -14.89 28.03
CA VAL A 58 -5.98 -13.63 27.92
C VAL A 58 -6.33 -13.16 29.33
N TYR A 59 -5.94 -11.92 29.66
CA TYR A 59 -6.27 -11.27 30.92
C TYR A 59 -7.47 -10.35 30.75
N LEU A 60 -8.41 -10.46 31.68
CA LEU A 60 -9.74 -9.88 31.63
C LEU A 60 -10.03 -9.12 32.91
N TYR A 61 -10.78 -8.03 32.81
CA TYR A 61 -11.27 -7.30 33.97
C TYR A 61 -12.74 -6.95 33.78
N GLY A 62 -13.58 -7.56 34.61
CA GLY A 62 -15.01 -7.29 34.65
C GLY A 62 -15.36 -6.23 35.70
N ILE A 63 -16.28 -5.33 35.36
CA ILE A 63 -16.81 -4.30 36.27
C ILE A 63 -18.34 -4.33 36.16
N ASP A 64 -19.02 -4.37 37.30
CA ASP A 64 -20.47 -4.44 37.33
C ASP A 64 -21.05 -3.85 38.64
N ASP A 65 -22.29 -3.35 38.62
CA ASP A 65 -22.92 -2.74 39.81
C ASP A 65 -23.88 -3.65 40.60
N VAL A 66 -24.22 -4.84 40.10
CA VAL A 66 -25.13 -5.80 40.77
C VAL A 66 -24.48 -7.14 41.14
N GLY A 67 -23.42 -7.53 40.42
CA GLY A 67 -22.67 -8.76 40.56
C GLY A 67 -22.55 -9.53 39.24
N ILE A 68 -21.43 -10.23 39.08
CA ILE A 68 -21.09 -10.99 37.88
C ILE A 68 -21.53 -12.45 38.04
N VAL A 69 -22.29 -12.99 37.07
CA VAL A 69 -22.75 -14.39 37.03
C VAL A 69 -21.74 -15.29 36.33
N LYS A 70 -21.31 -14.88 35.13
CA LYS A 70 -20.31 -15.62 34.37
C LYS A 70 -19.38 -14.66 33.64
N MET A 71 -18.12 -15.07 33.55
CA MET A 71 -17.11 -14.37 32.75
C MET A 71 -16.18 -15.39 32.11
N GLY A 72 -15.73 -15.12 30.90
CA GLY A 72 -14.87 -16.03 30.15
C GLY A 72 -14.55 -15.50 28.75
N ILE A 73 -14.00 -16.38 27.92
CA ILE A 73 -13.76 -16.07 26.51
C ILE A 73 -14.40 -17.12 25.61
N TYR A 74 -14.91 -16.67 24.47
CA TYR A 74 -15.06 -17.51 23.30
C TYR A 74 -13.79 -17.40 22.46
N TYR A 75 -13.28 -18.54 21.98
CA TYR A 75 -12.24 -18.57 20.95
C TYR A 75 -12.62 -19.52 19.82
N ARG A 76 -12.15 -19.25 18.61
CA ARG A 76 -12.25 -20.16 17.48
C ARG A 76 -10.95 -20.17 16.69
N VAL A 77 -10.74 -21.25 15.96
CA VAL A 77 -9.56 -21.47 15.13
C VAL A 77 -10.00 -21.65 13.69
N ASN A 78 -9.34 -20.96 12.76
CA ASN A 78 -9.57 -21.05 11.32
C ASN A 78 -11.05 -20.93 10.93
N ARG A 79 -11.74 -19.93 11.49
CA ARG A 79 -13.18 -19.67 11.26
C ARG A 79 -14.12 -20.83 11.64
N GLY A 80 -13.66 -21.78 12.46
CA GLY A 80 -14.49 -22.87 12.99
C GLY A 80 -15.48 -22.42 14.08
N ASN A 81 -16.04 -23.39 14.79
CA ASN A 81 -17.00 -23.13 15.87
C ASN A 81 -16.34 -22.44 17.06
N TRP A 82 -17.07 -21.49 17.67
CA TRP A 82 -16.69 -20.87 18.93
C TRP A 82 -16.68 -21.88 20.07
N LYS A 83 -15.63 -21.85 20.88
CA LYS A 83 -15.42 -22.67 22.07
C LYS A 83 -15.34 -21.77 23.29
N TRP A 84 -16.09 -22.11 24.34
CA TRP A 84 -16.11 -21.37 25.59
C TRP A 84 -14.97 -21.82 26.53
N LEU A 85 -14.33 -20.86 27.18
CA LEU A 85 -13.40 -21.06 28.28
C LEU A 85 -13.81 -20.15 29.44
N TYR A 86 -14.08 -20.74 30.61
CA TYR A 86 -14.37 -19.98 31.82
C TYR A 86 -13.14 -19.20 32.27
N ALA A 87 -13.35 -17.97 32.75
CA ALA A 87 -12.30 -17.21 33.40
C ALA A 87 -12.05 -17.77 34.81
N SER A 88 -10.78 -18.00 35.11
CA SER A 88 -10.29 -18.25 36.47
C SER A 88 -9.79 -16.94 37.08
N GLU A 89 -9.83 -16.80 38.41
CA GLU A 89 -9.27 -15.64 39.09
C GLU A 89 -7.76 -15.54 38.82
N ALA A 90 -7.29 -14.34 38.49
CA ALA A 90 -5.87 -14.06 38.27
C ALA A 90 -5.28 -13.33 39.48
N THR A 91 -4.04 -13.65 39.83
CA THR A 91 -3.32 -12.91 40.89
C THR A 91 -2.51 -11.78 40.28
N VAL A 92 -2.39 -10.65 40.99
CA VAL A 92 -1.61 -9.48 40.54
C VAL A 92 -0.16 -9.86 40.20
N ASN A 93 0.45 -10.73 41.01
CA ASN A 93 1.84 -11.15 40.85
C ASN A 93 2.10 -12.01 39.60
N GLU A 94 1.07 -12.63 39.02
CA GLU A 94 1.23 -13.46 37.83
C GLU A 94 1.62 -12.64 36.60
N ASN A 95 1.05 -11.43 36.47
CA ASN A 95 1.38 -10.49 35.42
C ASN A 95 1.09 -9.06 35.88
N GLU A 96 1.97 -8.54 36.73
CA GLU A 96 1.82 -7.23 37.36
C GLU A 96 1.71 -6.11 36.32
N THR A 97 2.48 -6.20 35.24
CA THR A 97 2.41 -5.26 34.11
C THR A 97 1.00 -5.21 33.54
N MET A 98 0.35 -6.35 33.32
CA MET A 98 -0.99 -6.42 32.75
C MET A 98 -2.06 -5.91 33.72
N TYR A 99 -1.95 -6.27 35.00
CA TYR A 99 -2.83 -5.74 36.03
C TYR A 99 -2.74 -4.21 36.08
N ASN A 100 -1.52 -3.66 36.15
CA ASN A 100 -1.29 -2.23 36.20
C ASN A 100 -1.81 -1.50 34.95
N ILE A 101 -1.61 -2.05 33.75
CA ILE A 101 -2.15 -1.48 32.49
C ILE A 101 -3.67 -1.31 32.55
N ILE A 102 -4.36 -2.29 33.13
CA ILE A 102 -5.81 -2.25 33.27
C ILE A 102 -6.20 -1.28 34.38
N THR A 103 -5.68 -1.45 35.60
CA THR A 103 -6.17 -0.70 36.77
C THR A 103 -5.70 0.75 36.81
N SER A 104 -4.60 1.11 36.14
CA SER A 104 -4.14 2.52 36.08
C SER A 104 -5.11 3.45 35.35
N ARG A 105 -6.13 2.90 34.68
CA ARG A 105 -7.13 3.65 33.91
C ARG A 105 -8.36 4.04 34.73
N PHE A 106 -8.48 3.60 35.98
CA PHE A 106 -9.53 4.07 36.88
C PHE A 106 -9.32 5.54 37.28
N LEU A 107 -10.38 6.34 37.19
CA LEU A 107 -10.36 7.77 37.51
C LEU A 107 -10.58 8.06 39.01
N THR A 108 -10.96 7.05 39.78
CA THR A 108 -11.22 7.13 41.23
C THR A 108 -10.77 5.85 41.92
N GLN A 109 -10.32 5.97 43.17
CA GLN A 109 -9.96 4.83 44.04
C GLN A 109 -11.13 4.36 44.92
N LYS A 110 -12.27 5.07 44.89
CA LYS A 110 -13.47 4.73 45.65
C LYS A 110 -14.60 4.40 44.68
N PHE A 111 -15.02 3.14 44.66
CA PHE A 111 -16.12 2.64 43.86
C PHE A 111 -16.92 1.59 44.63
N ASN A 112 -18.24 1.59 44.41
CA ASN A 112 -19.18 0.61 44.98
C ASN A 112 -19.60 -0.39 43.88
N PHE A 113 -18.61 -0.93 43.16
CA PHE A 113 -18.84 -1.88 42.07
C PHE A 113 -18.21 -3.22 42.41
N THR A 114 -18.79 -4.30 41.89
CA THR A 114 -18.15 -5.60 41.85
C THR A 114 -17.11 -5.60 40.74
N THR A 115 -15.90 -6.04 41.04
CA THR A 115 -14.84 -6.21 40.03
C THR A 115 -14.30 -7.62 40.06
N PHE A 116 -13.86 -8.11 38.91
CA PHE A 116 -13.25 -9.43 38.79
C PHE A 116 -12.06 -9.36 37.84
N TYR A 117 -10.86 -9.61 38.37
CA TYR A 117 -9.65 -9.78 37.57
C TYR A 117 -9.45 -11.26 37.26
N GLY A 118 -9.59 -11.61 35.99
CA GLY A 118 -9.59 -12.98 35.55
C GLY A 118 -8.61 -13.26 34.42
N LYS A 119 -8.41 -14.55 34.16
CA LYS A 119 -7.65 -15.05 33.02
C LYS A 119 -8.32 -16.27 32.40
N ALA A 120 -8.15 -16.42 31.10
CA ALA A 120 -8.50 -17.63 30.36
C ALA A 120 -7.38 -17.97 29.38
N THR A 121 -7.00 -19.24 29.28
CA THR A 121 -5.86 -19.68 28.47
C THR A 121 -6.31 -20.47 27.26
N ILE A 122 -6.07 -19.90 26.08
CA ILE A 122 -6.30 -20.57 24.79
C ILE A 122 -5.21 -21.63 24.61
N PRO A 123 -5.57 -22.89 24.33
CA PRO A 123 -4.60 -23.97 24.19
C PRO A 123 -3.69 -23.74 22.97
N PRO A 124 -2.50 -24.36 22.96
CA PRO A 124 -1.58 -24.24 21.85
C PRO A 124 -2.20 -24.60 20.50
N GLN A 125 -1.76 -23.91 19.45
CA GLN A 125 -2.22 -24.10 18.08
C GLN A 125 -1.02 -24.40 17.15
N PRO A 126 -1.23 -25.16 16.07
CA PRO A 126 -0.18 -25.44 15.08
C PRO A 126 0.06 -24.24 14.15
N PRO A 127 1.20 -24.19 13.43
CA PRO A 127 1.41 -23.23 12.35
C PRO A 127 0.25 -23.19 11.35
N GLY A 128 0.04 -22.03 10.73
CA GLY A 128 -1.07 -21.83 9.80
C GLY A 128 -2.43 -21.64 10.47
N SER A 129 -2.46 -21.43 11.78
CA SER A 129 -3.69 -21.16 12.53
C SER A 129 -3.98 -19.65 12.60
N LEU A 130 -5.22 -19.29 12.26
CA LEU A 130 -5.88 -18.04 12.66
C LEU A 130 -6.64 -18.31 13.96
N VAL A 131 -6.33 -17.57 15.02
CA VAL A 131 -7.10 -17.60 16.26
C VAL A 131 -7.84 -16.27 16.42
N GLU A 132 -9.14 -16.38 16.65
CA GLU A 132 -9.99 -15.27 17.03
C GLU A 132 -10.56 -15.53 18.42
N PHE A 133 -10.59 -14.51 19.27
CA PHE A 133 -11.19 -14.62 20.59
C PHE A 133 -11.93 -13.34 21.00
N LYS A 134 -12.94 -13.47 21.84
CA LYS A 134 -13.66 -12.36 22.46
C LYS A 134 -14.04 -12.73 23.88
N ALA A 135 -13.97 -11.77 24.77
CA ALA A 135 -14.38 -11.96 26.15
C ALA A 135 -15.87 -11.64 26.30
N VAL A 136 -16.53 -12.35 27.20
CA VAL A 136 -17.96 -12.18 27.49
C VAL A 136 -18.16 -12.12 28.99
N ILE A 137 -19.02 -11.19 29.42
CA ILE A 137 -19.47 -11.06 30.79
C ILE A 137 -21.00 -11.06 30.82
N GLU A 138 -21.57 -11.73 31.82
CA GLU A 138 -23.00 -11.68 32.15
C GLU A 138 -23.17 -11.28 33.61
N ASP A 139 -24.04 -10.31 33.87
CA ASP A 139 -24.40 -9.87 35.21
C ASP A 139 -25.60 -10.63 35.80
N LYS A 140 -25.97 -10.33 37.06
CA LYS A 140 -27.11 -10.96 37.74
C LYS A 140 -28.48 -10.59 37.17
N GLU A 141 -28.56 -9.52 36.38
CA GLU A 141 -29.79 -9.07 35.71
C GLU A 141 -29.94 -9.67 34.30
N GLY A 142 -28.96 -10.46 33.85
CA GLY A 142 -28.94 -11.13 32.55
C GLY A 142 -28.43 -10.26 31.41
N ASN A 143 -27.82 -9.10 31.68
CA ASN A 143 -27.16 -8.30 30.65
C ASN A 143 -25.88 -9.01 30.21
N ILE A 144 -25.67 -9.10 28.89
CA ILE A 144 -24.49 -9.71 28.29
C ILE A 144 -23.74 -8.65 27.49
N VAL A 145 -22.43 -8.55 27.71
CA VAL A 145 -21.56 -7.64 26.98
C VAL A 145 -20.33 -8.39 26.47
N GLU A 146 -19.95 -8.13 25.21
CA GLU A 146 -18.77 -8.71 24.59
C GLU A 146 -17.64 -7.68 24.39
N SER A 147 -16.39 -8.12 24.52
CA SER A 147 -15.22 -7.32 24.16
C SER A 147 -15.06 -7.22 22.63
N PRO A 148 -14.22 -6.30 22.11
CA PRO A 148 -13.72 -6.40 20.74
C PRO A 148 -13.09 -7.77 20.45
N VAL A 149 -13.03 -8.17 19.18
CA VAL A 149 -12.40 -9.43 18.77
C VAL A 149 -10.88 -9.27 18.72
N GLY A 150 -10.19 -10.07 19.51
CA GLY A 150 -8.75 -10.27 19.44
C GLY A 150 -8.39 -11.28 18.37
N ILE A 151 -7.28 -11.03 17.68
CA ILE A 151 -6.84 -11.84 16.53
C ILE A 151 -5.33 -12.06 16.63
N TYR A 152 -4.90 -13.29 16.38
CA TYR A 152 -3.49 -13.60 16.12
C TYR A 152 -3.32 -14.78 15.18
N PHE A 153 -2.13 -14.85 14.59
CA PHE A 153 -1.69 -15.95 13.74
C PHE A 153 -0.64 -16.80 14.45
N VAL A 154 -0.53 -18.05 14.05
CA VAL A 154 0.55 -18.94 14.48
C VAL A 154 1.50 -19.15 13.32
N PRO A 155 2.67 -18.49 13.30
CA PRO A 155 3.61 -18.58 12.21
C PRO A 155 4.41 -19.88 12.24
N ASN A 156 4.98 -20.25 11.10
CA ASN A 156 5.98 -21.31 11.00
C ASN A 156 7.37 -20.73 11.26
N PRO A 157 7.98 -20.97 12.45
CA PRO A 157 9.26 -20.36 12.81
C PRO A 157 10.44 -20.80 11.93
N GLY A 158 10.31 -21.93 11.22
CA GLY A 158 11.33 -22.43 10.30
C GLY A 158 11.27 -21.84 8.89
N GLY A 159 10.22 -21.06 8.57
CA GLY A 159 10.04 -20.44 7.26
C GLY A 159 10.80 -19.12 7.09
N LYS A 160 10.84 -18.62 5.85
CA LYS A 160 11.33 -17.26 5.55
C LYS A 160 10.55 -16.23 6.37
N LYS A 161 11.21 -15.12 6.72
CA LYS A 161 10.64 -14.05 7.53
C LYS A 161 9.90 -13.04 6.66
N ILE A 162 8.59 -12.95 6.84
CA ILE A 162 7.71 -12.06 6.07
C ILE A 162 7.11 -11.02 6.99
N LEU A 163 7.46 -9.75 6.79
CA LEU A 163 6.86 -8.64 7.53
C LEU A 163 5.68 -8.09 6.73
N ILE A 164 4.52 -8.03 7.35
CA ILE A 164 3.27 -7.58 6.75
C ILE A 164 2.82 -6.30 7.45
N VAL A 165 2.75 -5.20 6.72
CA VAL A 165 2.19 -3.93 7.19
C VAL A 165 0.72 -3.92 6.80
N ASP A 166 -0.14 -4.22 7.76
CA ASP A 166 -1.59 -4.35 7.58
C ASP A 166 -2.34 -3.80 8.82
N PRO A 167 -2.77 -2.52 8.76
CA PRO A 167 -3.54 -1.91 9.84
C PRO A 167 -5.01 -2.35 9.87
N SER A 168 -5.51 -3.03 8.83
CA SER A 168 -6.93 -3.34 8.67
C SER A 168 -7.43 -4.39 9.67
N LEU A 169 -6.60 -5.36 10.05
CA LEU A 169 -7.02 -6.49 10.90
C LEU A 169 -7.48 -6.08 12.29
N LYS A 170 -6.79 -5.11 12.90
CA LYS A 170 -7.17 -4.58 14.22
C LYS A 170 -8.53 -3.89 14.13
N LEU A 171 -8.74 -3.05 13.10
CA LEU A 171 -10.02 -2.37 12.86
C LEU A 171 -11.13 -3.37 12.55
N TRP A 172 -10.85 -4.35 11.69
CA TRP A 172 -11.80 -5.40 11.33
C TRP A 172 -12.34 -6.12 12.56
N GLY A 173 -11.44 -6.54 13.48
CA GLY A 173 -11.82 -7.20 14.73
C GLY A 173 -12.66 -6.34 15.67
N MET A 174 -12.43 -5.02 15.68
CA MET A 174 -13.23 -4.10 16.49
C MET A 174 -14.61 -3.82 15.89
N VAL A 175 -14.73 -3.69 14.56
CA VAL A 175 -16.03 -3.47 13.88
C VAL A 175 -17.03 -4.59 14.18
N GLN A 176 -16.57 -5.84 14.33
CA GLN A 176 -17.46 -6.98 14.59
C GLN A 176 -18.33 -6.80 15.85
N ASN A 177 -17.84 -6.07 16.86
CA ASN A 177 -18.52 -5.84 18.14
C ASN A 177 -18.74 -4.35 18.41
N LEU A 178 -18.97 -3.56 17.36
CA LEU A 178 -19.09 -2.10 17.44
C LEU A 178 -20.16 -1.63 18.45
N LYS A 179 -21.31 -2.32 18.52
CA LYS A 179 -22.42 -1.96 19.43
C LYS A 179 -22.00 -2.05 20.90
N ASP A 180 -21.39 -3.16 21.28
CA ASP A 180 -20.94 -3.39 22.66
C ASP A 180 -19.77 -2.48 23.01
N LEU A 181 -18.87 -2.21 22.06
CA LEU A 181 -17.80 -1.25 22.26
C LEU A 181 -18.33 0.17 22.52
N ASP A 182 -19.34 0.62 21.75
CA ASP A 182 -19.99 1.92 21.96
C ASP A 182 -20.67 1.99 23.33
N LEU A 183 -21.41 0.95 23.70
CA LEU A 183 -22.04 0.81 25.01
C LEU A 183 -21.01 0.90 26.15
N MET A 184 -19.92 0.13 26.07
CA MET A 184 -18.87 0.11 27.09
C MET A 184 -18.19 1.47 27.24
N VAL A 185 -17.89 2.17 26.14
CA VAL A 185 -17.25 3.50 26.19
C VAL A 185 -18.16 4.52 26.86
N ASN A 186 -19.46 4.50 26.57
CA ASN A 186 -20.44 5.41 27.18
C ASN A 186 -20.58 5.11 28.69
N LEU A 187 -20.78 3.84 29.06
CA LEU A 187 -20.93 3.43 30.46
C LEU A 187 -19.67 3.66 31.29
N SER A 188 -18.48 3.46 30.70
CA SER A 188 -17.21 3.67 31.38
C SER A 188 -17.02 5.12 31.84
N PHE A 189 -17.51 6.09 31.06
CA PHE A 189 -17.45 7.50 31.42
C PHE A 189 -18.57 7.91 32.38
N GLU A 190 -19.81 7.49 32.11
CA GLU A 190 -21.00 7.94 32.85
C GLU A 190 -21.13 7.30 34.23
N ARG A 191 -20.65 6.05 34.39
CA ARG A 191 -20.93 5.23 35.56
C ARG A 191 -19.68 4.63 36.20
N TYR A 192 -18.89 3.89 35.42
CA TYR A 192 -17.82 3.06 35.97
C TYR A 192 -16.52 3.81 36.23
N HIS A 193 -16.43 5.09 35.86
CA HIS A 193 -15.26 5.95 36.05
C HIS A 193 -13.95 5.33 35.53
N TYR A 194 -14.04 4.61 34.41
CA TYR A 194 -12.92 3.97 33.74
C TYR A 194 -12.58 4.75 32.47
N ASN A 195 -11.31 5.10 32.30
CA ASN A 195 -10.89 5.88 31.15
C ASN A 195 -10.83 4.99 29.89
N MET A 196 -11.77 5.15 28.95
CA MET A 196 -11.75 4.58 27.59
C MET A 196 -11.66 5.66 26.49
N SER A 197 -10.96 6.78 26.75
CA SER A 197 -10.89 7.89 25.79
C SER A 197 -10.21 7.53 24.47
N ASP A 198 -9.20 6.66 24.50
CA ASP A 198 -8.53 6.08 23.32
C ASP A 198 -9.52 5.39 22.38
N TYR A 199 -10.53 4.70 22.91
CA TYR A 199 -11.56 4.06 22.10
C TYR A 199 -12.57 5.04 21.51
N LYS A 200 -12.69 6.28 22.02
CA LYS A 200 -13.61 7.28 21.43
C LYS A 200 -13.17 7.69 20.02
N ASP A 201 -11.88 7.93 19.84
CA ASP A 201 -11.29 8.28 18.54
C ASP A 201 -11.33 7.08 17.59
N VAL A 202 -11.15 5.87 18.12
CA VAL A 202 -11.29 4.65 17.32
C VAL A 202 -12.75 4.42 16.91
N LEU A 203 -13.73 4.69 17.77
CA LEU A 203 -15.16 4.53 17.45
C LEU A 203 -15.61 5.46 16.32
N SER A 204 -15.11 6.70 16.26
CA SER A 204 -15.44 7.61 15.15
C SER A 204 -14.93 7.06 13.81
N LEU A 205 -13.75 6.42 13.83
CA LEU A 205 -13.17 5.73 12.67
C LEU A 205 -13.93 4.45 12.27
N LEU A 206 -14.44 3.68 13.25
CA LEU A 206 -15.10 2.38 13.01
C LEU A 206 -16.55 2.52 12.53
N ARG A 207 -17.29 3.52 13.01
CA ARG A 207 -18.73 3.67 12.73
C ARG A 207 -19.09 3.65 11.23
N PRO A 208 -18.34 4.32 10.33
CA PRO A 208 -18.62 4.26 8.89
C PRO A 208 -18.54 2.84 8.32
N PHE A 209 -17.59 2.02 8.79
CA PHE A 209 -17.44 0.63 8.35
C PHE A 209 -18.57 -0.30 8.83
N GLY A 210 -19.40 0.13 9.79
CA GLY A 210 -20.62 -0.59 10.15
C GLY A 210 -21.67 -0.62 9.04
N LYS A 211 -21.63 0.35 8.11
CA LYS A 211 -22.49 0.40 6.92
C LYS A 211 -21.76 -0.03 5.66
N HIS A 212 -20.47 0.28 5.57
CA HIS A 212 -19.62 0.10 4.39
C HIS A 212 -18.60 -1.03 4.63
N SER A 213 -19.05 -2.18 5.11
CA SER A 213 -18.18 -3.26 5.59
C SER A 213 -17.24 -3.82 4.54
N ASP A 214 -17.61 -3.73 3.26
CA ASP A 214 -16.90 -4.38 2.18
C ASP A 214 -15.52 -3.73 1.92
N PHE A 215 -15.35 -2.45 2.31
CA PHE A 215 -14.07 -1.71 2.25
C PHE A 215 -13.12 -2.03 3.41
N LEU A 216 -13.53 -2.92 4.31
CA LEU A 216 -12.71 -3.48 5.37
C LEU A 216 -12.78 -5.01 5.30
N SER A 217 -12.27 -5.57 4.21
CA SER A 217 -12.23 -7.02 4.01
C SER A 217 -11.25 -7.70 4.98
N PHE A 218 -11.52 -8.96 5.33
CA PHE A 218 -10.61 -9.72 6.18
C PHE A 218 -9.44 -10.29 5.38
N HIS A 219 -8.22 -10.00 5.80
CA HIS A 219 -7.01 -10.53 5.16
C HIS A 219 -6.56 -11.86 5.76
N SER A 220 -6.44 -12.88 4.92
CA SER A 220 -6.26 -14.27 5.36
C SER A 220 -4.79 -14.71 5.50
N TRP A 221 -4.01 -14.02 6.34
CA TRP A 221 -2.58 -14.31 6.51
C TRP A 221 -2.23 -15.66 7.10
N GLN A 222 -3.21 -16.41 7.63
CA GLN A 222 -2.99 -17.78 8.12
C GLN A 222 -2.45 -18.72 7.04
N TYR A 223 -2.75 -18.46 5.76
CA TYR A 223 -2.20 -19.26 4.66
C TYR A 223 -0.71 -19.00 4.43
N LEU A 224 -0.20 -17.81 4.77
CA LEU A 224 1.24 -17.56 4.81
C LEU A 224 1.86 -18.12 6.09
N ALA A 225 1.17 -17.98 7.22
CA ALA A 225 1.65 -18.46 8.52
C ALA A 225 1.90 -19.98 8.57
N ASP A 226 1.27 -20.74 7.67
CA ASP A 226 1.48 -22.19 7.51
C ASP A 226 2.91 -22.52 7.03
N GLU A 227 3.46 -21.68 6.16
CA GLU A 227 4.76 -21.92 5.51
C GLU A 227 5.86 -20.96 5.98
N TYR A 228 5.48 -19.78 6.45
CA TYR A 228 6.39 -18.68 6.71
C TYR A 228 6.37 -18.23 8.16
N ASN A 229 7.51 -17.66 8.57
CA ASN A 229 7.60 -16.92 9.81
C ASN A 229 7.06 -15.52 9.53
N ILE A 230 5.80 -15.27 9.85
CA ILE A 230 5.18 -13.96 9.57
C ILE A 230 5.20 -13.06 10.80
N ALA A 231 5.22 -11.75 10.58
CA ALA A 231 4.93 -10.72 11.57
C ALA A 231 3.95 -9.72 10.95
N VAL A 232 2.86 -9.40 11.64
CA VAL A 232 1.84 -8.43 11.16
C VAL A 232 1.82 -7.20 12.05
N ILE A 233 1.94 -6.03 11.45
CA ILE A 233 2.10 -4.75 12.14
C ILE A 233 1.26 -3.63 11.53
N THR A 234 1.08 -2.53 12.26
CA THR A 234 0.56 -1.27 11.70
C THR A 234 1.70 -0.39 11.16
N SER A 235 1.37 0.62 10.34
CA SER A 235 2.36 1.45 9.62
C SER A 235 3.36 2.17 10.53
N ASN A 236 2.92 2.59 11.72
CA ASN A 236 3.75 3.24 12.74
C ASN A 236 4.80 2.33 13.41
N GLU A 237 4.65 1.00 13.29
CA GLU A 237 5.56 0.01 13.87
C GLU A 237 6.65 -0.42 12.87
N LEU A 238 6.61 0.05 11.62
CA LEU A 238 7.49 -0.41 10.54
C LEU A 238 8.98 -0.27 10.90
N SER A 239 9.37 0.90 11.39
CA SER A 239 10.75 1.19 11.77
C SER A 239 11.34 0.16 12.74
N SER A 240 10.66 -0.08 13.86
CA SER A 240 11.12 -1.00 14.90
C SER A 240 11.05 -2.44 14.43
N ALA A 241 10.00 -2.81 13.69
CA ALA A 241 9.84 -4.16 13.17
C ALA A 241 10.95 -4.54 12.16
N LEU A 242 11.40 -3.62 11.30
CA LEU A 242 12.53 -3.88 10.40
C LEU A 242 13.82 -4.22 11.18
N GLU A 243 14.06 -3.54 12.29
CA GLU A 243 15.25 -3.72 13.14
C GLU A 243 15.17 -5.02 13.97
N GLU A 244 14.00 -5.29 14.54
CA GLU A 244 13.77 -6.43 15.44
C GLU A 244 13.53 -7.74 14.70
N PHE A 245 12.68 -7.73 13.68
CA PHE A 245 12.24 -8.94 12.98
C PHE A 245 13.22 -9.37 11.89
N LYS A 246 13.80 -8.39 11.18
CA LYS A 246 14.73 -8.57 10.05
C LYS A 246 14.11 -9.45 8.94
N PRO A 247 13.06 -8.97 8.25
CA PRO A 247 12.38 -9.73 7.21
C PRO A 247 13.20 -9.96 5.95
N ASP A 248 12.94 -11.08 5.27
CA ASP A 248 13.40 -11.38 3.91
C ASP A 248 12.50 -10.70 2.86
N VAL A 249 11.20 -10.57 3.16
CA VAL A 249 10.21 -9.90 2.30
C VAL A 249 9.30 -9.01 3.15
N ILE A 250 9.01 -7.82 2.64
CA ILE A 250 8.06 -6.87 3.24
C ILE A 250 6.83 -6.78 2.33
N ILE A 251 5.63 -6.93 2.92
CA ILE A 251 4.34 -6.74 2.25
C ILE A 251 3.69 -5.48 2.80
N LEU A 252 3.37 -4.52 1.94
CA LEU A 252 2.54 -3.36 2.27
C LEU A 252 1.11 -3.63 1.78
N SER A 253 0.20 -3.90 2.71
CA SER A 253 -1.14 -4.40 2.40
C SER A 253 -2.19 -3.29 2.44
N ASN A 254 -2.73 -2.94 1.27
CA ASN A 254 -3.90 -2.07 1.10
C ASN A 254 -3.91 -0.79 1.96
N LEU A 255 -2.82 -0.02 1.96
CA LEU A 255 -2.66 1.19 2.81
C LEU A 255 -3.40 2.43 2.26
N TRP A 256 -4.69 2.26 1.94
CA TRP A 256 -5.47 3.24 1.19
C TRP A 256 -5.89 4.47 2.01
N MET A 257 -6.06 4.34 3.33
CA MET A 257 -6.48 5.46 4.18
C MET A 257 -5.31 6.38 4.54
N LYS A 258 -5.59 7.69 4.68
CA LYS A 258 -4.61 8.67 5.12
C LYS A 258 -4.00 8.34 6.50
N GLU A 259 -4.79 7.76 7.40
CA GLU A 259 -4.37 7.30 8.73
C GLU A 259 -3.37 6.13 8.66
N TRP A 260 -3.33 5.42 7.54
CA TRP A 260 -2.45 4.27 7.29
C TRP A 260 -1.16 4.66 6.55
N GLU A 261 -0.99 5.94 6.21
CA GLU A 261 0.19 6.45 5.51
C GLU A 261 1.48 6.17 6.30
N ILE A 262 2.47 5.60 5.62
CA ILE A 262 3.82 5.42 6.14
C ILE A 262 4.54 6.77 6.11
N SER A 263 5.18 7.13 7.23
CA SER A 263 5.90 8.39 7.32
C SER A 263 7.08 8.43 6.35
N ARG A 264 7.50 9.64 5.93
CA ARG A 264 8.67 9.78 5.03
C ARG A 264 9.93 9.14 5.62
N LYS A 265 10.14 9.31 6.93
CA LYS A 265 11.26 8.72 7.66
C LYS A 265 11.24 7.19 7.60
N ASP A 266 10.05 6.59 7.71
CA ASP A 266 9.89 5.14 7.65
C ASP A 266 10.01 4.60 6.22
N ILE A 267 9.55 5.35 5.21
CA ILE A 267 9.82 5.03 3.79
C ILE A 267 11.33 5.04 3.53
N ASP A 268 12.07 6.06 4.00
CA ASP A 268 13.53 6.14 3.82
C ASP A 268 14.23 4.93 4.46
N LYS A 269 13.79 4.54 5.67
CA LYS A 269 14.29 3.34 6.36
C LYS A 269 13.94 2.05 5.61
N LEU A 270 12.72 1.92 5.10
CA LEU A 270 12.29 0.78 4.29
C LEU A 270 13.15 0.65 3.05
N LEU A 271 13.29 1.70 2.24
CA LEU A 271 14.09 1.68 1.01
C LEU A 271 15.56 1.35 1.29
N ARG A 272 16.12 1.89 2.38
CA ARG A 272 17.47 1.55 2.82
C ARG A 272 17.58 0.09 3.24
N TYR A 273 16.61 -0.42 4.00
CA TYR A 273 16.56 -1.81 4.43
C TYR A 273 16.52 -2.77 3.24
N LEU A 274 15.66 -2.49 2.24
CA LEU A 274 15.54 -3.28 1.01
C LEU A 274 16.89 -3.39 0.29
N ARG A 275 17.61 -2.27 0.12
CA ARG A 275 18.91 -2.23 -0.57
C ARG A 275 20.02 -2.95 0.21
N ILE A 276 20.13 -2.72 1.51
CA ILE A 276 21.19 -3.30 2.35
C ILE A 276 21.05 -4.83 2.43
N ASN A 277 19.81 -5.33 2.51
CA ASN A 277 19.54 -6.74 2.72
C ASN A 277 19.12 -7.48 1.44
N ASN A 278 19.06 -6.78 0.29
CA ASN A 278 18.45 -7.26 -0.95
C ASN A 278 17.05 -7.88 -0.71
N ALA A 279 16.30 -7.35 0.26
CA ALA A 279 15.01 -7.90 0.69
C ALA A 279 13.90 -7.62 -0.35
N GLY A 280 12.92 -8.51 -0.44
CA GLY A 280 11.79 -8.38 -1.37
C GLY A 280 10.76 -7.35 -0.90
N LEU A 281 10.09 -6.68 -1.84
CA LEU A 281 8.96 -5.77 -1.57
C LEU A 281 7.71 -6.19 -2.35
N ILE A 282 6.59 -6.40 -1.68
CA ILE A 282 5.29 -6.62 -2.30
C ILE A 282 4.35 -5.51 -1.83
N VAL A 283 3.63 -4.89 -2.75
CA VAL A 283 2.67 -3.82 -2.46
C VAL A 283 1.35 -4.14 -3.11
N THR A 284 0.26 -4.07 -2.35
CA THR A 284 -1.07 -4.45 -2.84
C THR A 284 -2.01 -3.26 -2.96
N HIS A 285 -2.88 -3.35 -3.96
CA HIS A 285 -4.13 -2.62 -4.14
C HIS A 285 -4.04 -1.12 -3.77
N GLY A 286 -4.82 -0.67 -2.79
CA GLY A 286 -5.01 0.73 -2.46
C GLY A 286 -3.81 1.40 -1.78
N THR A 287 -2.69 0.70 -1.59
CA THR A 287 -1.48 1.29 -0.98
C THR A 287 -0.98 2.54 -1.70
N LEU A 288 -1.20 2.66 -3.01
CA LEU A 288 -0.81 3.84 -3.78
C LEU A 288 -1.96 4.86 -3.97
N TYR A 289 -3.09 4.70 -3.29
CA TYR A 289 -4.20 5.67 -3.38
C TYR A 289 -3.77 7.06 -2.92
N ASP A 290 -3.99 8.06 -3.77
CA ASP A 290 -3.53 9.43 -3.63
C ASP A 290 -4.69 10.45 -3.67
N GLY A 291 -5.89 10.01 -3.29
CA GLY A 291 -7.09 10.83 -3.31
C GLY A 291 -6.98 12.09 -2.46
N THR A 292 -7.46 13.21 -3.01
CA THR A 292 -7.52 14.50 -2.32
C THR A 292 -8.79 15.29 -2.67
N VAL A 293 -9.16 16.23 -1.81
CA VAL A 293 -10.24 17.20 -2.03
C VAL A 293 -9.71 18.59 -1.79
N PHE A 294 -10.09 19.56 -2.63
CA PHE A 294 -9.68 20.94 -2.45
C PHE A 294 -10.81 21.79 -1.83
N LYS A 295 -10.68 22.15 -0.55
CA LYS A 295 -11.56 23.11 0.15
C LYS A 295 -10.71 24.16 0.85
N ASN A 296 -10.39 25.27 0.15
CA ASN A 296 -9.43 26.32 0.55
C ASN A 296 -7.97 25.84 0.71
N LYS A 297 -7.78 24.59 1.14
CA LYS A 297 -6.54 23.83 1.21
C LYS A 297 -6.78 22.42 0.69
N LEU A 298 -5.70 21.73 0.35
CA LEU A 298 -5.75 20.32 -0.04
C LEU A 298 -5.98 19.44 1.19
N ILE A 299 -7.07 18.67 1.18
CA ILE A 299 -7.43 17.66 2.18
C ILE A 299 -7.06 16.31 1.59
N LYS A 300 -6.27 15.51 2.32
CA LYS A 300 -5.83 14.19 1.85
C LYS A 300 -6.79 13.12 2.35
N LEU A 301 -7.28 12.29 1.43
CA LEU A 301 -8.07 11.09 1.74
C LEU A 301 -7.17 9.84 1.72
N GLY A 302 -6.16 9.84 0.86
CA GLY A 302 -5.20 8.77 0.69
C GLY A 302 -3.75 9.14 1.04
N SER A 303 -2.87 8.17 0.82
CA SER A 303 -1.46 8.17 1.18
C SER A 303 -0.56 8.75 0.07
N SER A 304 -0.77 10.02 -0.31
CA SER A 304 -0.04 10.63 -1.44
C SER A 304 1.50 10.64 -1.28
N LYS A 305 2.02 10.53 -0.05
CA LYS A 305 3.47 10.39 0.22
C LYS A 305 4.06 9.07 -0.28
N HIS A 306 3.26 8.04 -0.49
CA HIS A 306 3.71 6.76 -1.04
C HIS A 306 4.14 6.91 -2.51
N ILE A 307 3.55 7.87 -3.23
CA ILE A 307 3.96 8.26 -4.57
C ILE A 307 5.06 9.34 -4.51
N GLY A 308 4.78 10.46 -3.82
CA GLY A 308 5.66 11.65 -3.77
C GLY A 308 5.69 12.45 -5.08
N GLY A 309 6.19 13.68 -5.05
CA GLY A 309 6.41 14.52 -6.24
C GLY A 309 7.83 14.33 -6.80
N PHE A 310 8.39 15.38 -7.40
CA PHE A 310 9.75 15.32 -7.94
C PHE A 310 10.85 14.97 -6.93
N GLU A 311 10.64 15.23 -5.63
CA GLU A 311 11.56 14.81 -4.58
C GLU A 311 11.70 13.29 -4.46
N ALA A 312 10.72 12.52 -4.94
CA ALA A 312 10.75 11.07 -4.96
C ALA A 312 11.82 10.50 -5.89
N TYR A 313 12.27 11.26 -6.90
CA TYR A 313 13.37 10.80 -7.75
C TYR A 313 14.70 10.79 -7.02
N LYS A 314 14.93 11.78 -6.15
CA LYS A 314 16.16 11.87 -5.35
C LYS A 314 16.13 10.98 -4.11
N ASN A 315 14.99 10.93 -3.42
CA ASN A 315 14.90 10.25 -2.12
C ASN A 315 14.29 8.85 -2.23
N GLY A 316 13.76 8.47 -3.40
CA GLY A 316 12.93 7.28 -3.59
C GLY A 316 11.50 7.47 -3.06
N SER A 317 10.59 6.57 -3.43
CA SER A 317 9.26 6.42 -2.86
C SER A 317 8.80 4.97 -3.02
N ILE A 318 7.63 4.61 -2.50
CA ILE A 318 7.06 3.27 -2.73
C ILE A 318 6.76 3.10 -4.23
N ALA A 319 6.21 4.13 -4.89
CA ALA A 319 5.96 4.09 -6.34
C ALA A 319 7.25 3.87 -7.15
N THR A 320 8.34 4.61 -6.86
CA THR A 320 9.59 4.39 -7.60
C THR A 320 10.20 3.03 -7.25
N ALA A 321 10.12 2.54 -6.01
CA ALA A 321 10.57 1.18 -5.67
C ALA A 321 9.86 0.07 -6.47
N LEU A 322 8.62 0.31 -6.91
CA LEU A 322 7.82 -0.61 -7.74
C LEU A 322 8.05 -0.43 -9.25
N GLY A 323 8.88 0.54 -9.66
CA GLY A 323 9.09 0.86 -11.07
C GLY A 323 7.94 1.68 -11.69
N LEU A 324 7.03 2.21 -10.87
CA LEU A 324 5.96 3.11 -11.28
C LEU A 324 6.47 4.55 -11.38
N GLU A 325 7.57 4.72 -12.13
CA GLU A 325 8.44 5.92 -12.13
C GLU A 325 7.77 7.17 -12.71
N LEU A 326 6.63 7.06 -13.40
CA LEU A 326 5.88 8.21 -13.91
C LEU A 326 4.75 8.69 -12.98
N LEU A 327 4.46 7.98 -11.88
CA LEU A 327 3.50 8.47 -10.88
C LEU A 327 3.99 9.73 -10.16
N PRO A 328 5.28 9.86 -9.75
CA PRO A 328 5.74 11.08 -9.11
C PRO A 328 5.67 12.32 -10.01
N PHE A 329 5.87 12.14 -11.32
CA PHE A 329 5.62 13.19 -12.29
C PHE A 329 4.16 13.67 -12.23
N ILE A 330 3.20 12.76 -12.11
CA ILE A 330 1.77 13.11 -12.06
C ILE A 330 1.38 13.79 -10.75
N GLU A 331 1.94 13.38 -9.62
CA GLU A 331 1.76 14.12 -8.37
C GLU A 331 2.25 15.56 -8.49
N GLU A 332 3.38 15.79 -9.16
CA GLU A 332 3.87 17.14 -9.43
C GLU A 332 2.91 17.94 -10.34
N VAL A 333 2.35 17.30 -11.39
CA VAL A 333 1.31 17.91 -12.23
C VAL A 333 0.13 18.38 -11.38
N LYS A 334 -0.34 17.53 -10.47
CA LYS A 334 -1.47 17.81 -9.58
C LYS A 334 -1.17 18.97 -8.64
N LEU A 335 0.01 18.99 -8.01
CA LEU A 335 0.44 20.08 -7.13
C LEU A 335 0.49 21.41 -7.89
N LYS A 336 1.16 21.45 -9.06
CA LYS A 336 1.26 22.67 -9.85
C LYS A 336 -0.08 23.14 -10.40
N ALA A 337 -1.00 22.22 -10.70
CA ALA A 337 -2.34 22.57 -11.15
C ALA A 337 -3.11 23.35 -10.07
N VAL A 338 -2.95 23.02 -8.78
CA VAL A 338 -3.58 23.77 -7.68
C VAL A 338 -3.10 25.22 -7.67
N GLU A 339 -1.78 25.45 -7.78
CA GLU A 339 -1.19 26.79 -7.81
C GLU A 339 -1.73 27.66 -8.96
N LEU A 340 -2.15 27.04 -10.07
CA LEU A 340 -2.73 27.73 -11.23
C LEU A 340 -4.27 27.82 -11.20
N GLY A 341 -4.91 27.51 -10.07
CA GLY A 341 -6.38 27.52 -9.93
C GLY A 341 -7.07 26.42 -10.74
N LYS A 342 -6.37 25.31 -11.01
CA LYS A 342 -6.87 24.11 -11.69
C LYS A 342 -6.99 22.94 -10.72
N SER A 343 -7.48 23.22 -9.51
CA SER A 343 -7.60 22.26 -8.40
C SER A 343 -8.33 20.97 -8.77
N TYR A 344 -9.26 21.01 -9.72
CA TYR A 344 -9.97 19.82 -10.20
C TYR A 344 -9.05 18.70 -10.69
N LEU A 345 -7.82 19.00 -11.16
CA LEU A 345 -6.85 17.97 -11.55
C LEU A 345 -6.25 17.27 -10.34
N SER A 346 -6.00 18.00 -9.25
CA SER A 346 -5.46 17.43 -8.01
C SER A 346 -6.41 16.46 -7.33
N GLU A 347 -7.70 16.66 -7.54
CA GLU A 347 -8.76 15.81 -6.97
C GLU A 347 -9.01 14.53 -7.77
N ILE A 348 -8.44 14.40 -8.97
CA ILE A 348 -8.45 13.14 -9.71
C ILE A 348 -7.33 12.26 -9.11
N PRO A 349 -7.65 11.06 -8.60
CA PRO A 349 -6.61 10.16 -8.10
C PRO A 349 -5.78 9.61 -9.27
N SER A 350 -4.47 9.52 -9.07
CA SER A 350 -3.54 8.86 -9.98
C SER A 350 -3.71 7.35 -9.94
N ILE A 351 -4.00 6.81 -8.75
CA ILE A 351 -4.39 5.42 -8.54
C ILE A 351 -5.76 5.41 -7.87
N LEU A 352 -6.78 4.79 -8.46
CA LEU A 352 -8.12 4.65 -7.89
C LEU A 352 -8.37 3.19 -7.50
N PRO A 353 -8.41 2.84 -6.20
CA PRO A 353 -8.71 1.50 -5.71
C PRO A 353 -10.21 1.19 -5.72
N PHE A 354 -10.55 -0.03 -5.30
CA PHE A 354 -11.91 -0.50 -5.05
C PHE A 354 -12.82 -0.51 -6.29
N ILE A 355 -12.24 -0.68 -7.47
CA ILE A 355 -13.01 -0.89 -8.71
C ILE A 355 -13.31 -2.39 -8.84
N PRO A 356 -14.57 -2.82 -8.79
CA PRO A 356 -14.90 -4.24 -8.90
C PRO A 356 -14.53 -4.78 -10.29
N SER A 357 -14.11 -6.03 -10.31
CA SER A 357 -13.82 -6.78 -11.52
C SER A 357 -14.07 -8.27 -11.28
N SER A 358 -14.83 -8.87 -12.19
CA SER A 358 -14.99 -10.33 -12.30
C SER A 358 -14.06 -10.93 -13.37
N ALA A 359 -13.15 -10.12 -13.93
CA ALA A 359 -12.32 -10.56 -15.03
C ALA A 359 -11.27 -11.58 -14.58
N LYS A 360 -11.05 -12.57 -15.43
CA LYS A 360 -10.02 -13.58 -15.23
C LYS A 360 -8.65 -12.96 -15.44
N ILE A 361 -7.69 -13.31 -14.58
CA ILE A 361 -6.30 -12.85 -14.67
C ILE A 361 -5.44 -13.93 -15.31
N GLY A 362 -5.00 -13.68 -16.54
CA GLY A 362 -4.08 -14.56 -17.24
C GLY A 362 -2.64 -14.33 -16.79
N ILE A 363 -1.92 -15.42 -16.47
CA ILE A 363 -0.50 -15.37 -16.13
C ILE A 363 0.33 -15.35 -17.41
N LYS A 364 1.13 -14.28 -17.57
CA LYS A 364 2.00 -14.04 -18.72
C LYS A 364 3.41 -14.58 -18.50
N ASN A 365 3.95 -14.46 -17.28
CA ASN A 365 5.29 -14.94 -16.95
C ASN A 365 5.22 -16.10 -15.96
N ARG A 366 5.42 -17.33 -16.48
CA ARG A 366 5.40 -18.56 -15.69
C ARG A 366 6.70 -18.85 -14.93
N GLU A 367 7.76 -18.09 -15.16
CA GLU A 367 8.98 -18.19 -14.38
C GLU A 367 8.84 -17.50 -13.02
N ILE A 368 7.95 -16.50 -12.94
CA ILE A 368 7.62 -15.78 -11.71
C ILE A 368 6.41 -16.41 -11.03
N ILE A 369 5.29 -16.56 -11.73
CA ILE A 369 4.06 -17.18 -11.17
C ILE A 369 3.92 -18.60 -11.73
N LYS A 370 4.25 -19.59 -10.93
CA LYS A 370 4.34 -21.01 -11.32
C LYS A 370 3.11 -21.82 -10.94
N SER A 371 2.43 -21.40 -9.88
CA SER A 371 1.36 -22.15 -9.22
C SER A 371 0.06 -22.23 -10.01
N THR A 372 -0.16 -21.30 -10.95
CA THR A 372 -1.32 -21.29 -11.82
C THR A 372 -1.02 -20.61 -13.16
N SER A 373 -1.79 -20.96 -14.19
CA SER A 373 -1.82 -20.23 -15.46
C SER A 373 -2.92 -19.17 -15.55
N LEU A 374 -3.90 -19.25 -14.65
CA LEU A 374 -5.10 -18.43 -14.64
C LEU A 374 -5.58 -18.26 -13.20
N LEU A 375 -5.88 -17.02 -12.83
CA LEU A 375 -6.54 -16.71 -11.57
C LEU A 375 -7.98 -16.27 -11.86
N GLU A 376 -8.92 -16.99 -11.27
CA GLU A 376 -10.35 -16.69 -11.34
C GLU A 376 -10.84 -16.46 -9.92
N PHE A 377 -11.36 -15.27 -9.68
CA PHE A 377 -11.95 -14.94 -8.39
C PHE A 377 -13.35 -15.55 -8.34
N THR A 378 -13.64 -16.28 -7.27
CA THR A 378 -14.96 -16.91 -7.07
C THR A 378 -16.07 -15.87 -6.89
N ASN A 379 -15.71 -14.70 -6.37
CA ASN A 379 -16.54 -13.50 -6.26
C ASN A 379 -15.84 -12.35 -7.02
N GLU A 380 -16.51 -11.22 -7.24
CA GLU A 380 -15.83 -10.03 -7.76
C GLU A 380 -14.63 -9.67 -6.87
N THR A 381 -13.49 -9.37 -7.48
CA THR A 381 -12.33 -8.81 -6.78
C THR A 381 -12.35 -7.30 -6.92
N ARG A 382 -11.74 -6.61 -5.98
CA ARG A 382 -11.51 -5.18 -6.08
C ARG A 382 -10.13 -4.90 -6.65
N THR A 383 -10.08 -3.97 -7.59
CA THR A 383 -8.90 -3.64 -8.37
C THR A 383 -8.58 -2.15 -8.28
N ALA A 384 -7.36 -1.80 -8.66
CA ALA A 384 -6.86 -0.45 -8.72
C ALA A 384 -6.60 -0.01 -10.17
N PHE A 385 -7.24 1.08 -10.58
CA PHE A 385 -7.02 1.76 -11.84
C PHE A 385 -5.90 2.79 -11.72
N GLY A 386 -5.14 3.02 -12.80
CA GLY A 386 -4.15 4.09 -12.92
C GLY A 386 -2.77 3.63 -13.41
N TRP A 387 -2.44 2.34 -13.26
CA TRP A 387 -1.17 1.76 -13.72
C TRP A 387 -1.10 1.54 -15.24
N GLN A 388 -2.22 1.70 -15.96
CA GLN A 388 -2.36 1.34 -17.38
C GLN A 388 -1.44 2.14 -18.32
N TYR A 389 -0.81 3.24 -17.89
CA TYR A 389 0.21 3.95 -18.68
C TYR A 389 1.44 3.09 -19.01
N LEU A 390 1.60 1.94 -18.35
CA LEU A 390 2.61 0.93 -18.65
C LEU A 390 2.28 0.07 -19.88
N LEU A 391 1.02 0.05 -20.33
CA LEU A 391 0.61 -0.80 -21.44
C LEU A 391 1.23 -0.33 -22.76
N PRO A 392 1.62 -1.26 -23.66
CA PRO A 392 1.99 -0.90 -25.03
C PRO A 392 0.86 -0.12 -25.72
N PRO A 393 1.16 0.80 -26.67
CA PRO A 393 0.15 1.70 -27.25
C PRO A 393 -1.12 1.01 -27.79
N LYS A 394 -0.96 -0.16 -28.42
CA LYS A 394 -2.10 -0.96 -28.92
C LYS A 394 -2.98 -1.49 -27.77
N SER A 395 -2.34 -2.08 -26.74
CA SER A 395 -3.03 -2.59 -25.55
C SER A 395 -3.68 -1.47 -24.75
N LEU A 396 -3.01 -0.32 -24.63
CA LEU A 396 -3.56 0.86 -23.97
C LEU A 396 -4.81 1.38 -24.68
N LYS A 397 -4.82 1.43 -26.02
CA LYS A 397 -6.02 1.82 -26.77
C LYS A 397 -7.19 0.89 -26.47
N PHE A 398 -6.96 -0.42 -26.49
CA PHE A 398 -7.99 -1.40 -26.14
C PHE A 398 -8.47 -1.24 -24.70
N ALA A 399 -7.55 -1.06 -23.75
CA ALA A 399 -7.87 -0.84 -22.34
C ALA A 399 -8.74 0.42 -22.16
N LYS A 400 -8.44 1.51 -22.86
CA LYS A 400 -9.24 2.74 -22.84
C LYS A 400 -10.69 2.50 -23.26
N ASP A 401 -10.88 1.83 -24.40
CA ASP A 401 -12.23 1.56 -24.92
C ASP A 401 -12.99 0.62 -23.99
N ARG A 402 -12.33 -0.44 -23.49
CA ARG A 402 -12.94 -1.40 -22.55
C ARG A 402 -13.30 -0.75 -21.23
N ILE A 403 -12.39 -0.06 -20.57
CA ILE A 403 -12.62 0.54 -19.25
C ILE A 403 -13.67 1.65 -19.31
N ARG A 404 -13.70 2.46 -20.37
CA ARG A 404 -14.76 3.47 -20.56
C ARG A 404 -16.13 2.83 -20.72
N SER A 405 -16.23 1.66 -21.36
CA SER A 405 -17.49 0.92 -21.46
C SER A 405 -18.00 0.41 -20.10
N LEU A 406 -17.09 0.02 -19.19
CA LEU A 406 -17.41 -0.47 -17.84
C LEU A 406 -17.69 0.64 -16.83
N LYS A 407 -17.38 1.90 -17.18
CA LYS A 407 -17.48 3.05 -16.27
C LYS A 407 -18.87 3.24 -15.68
N LEU A 408 -19.94 2.96 -16.45
CA LEU A 408 -21.31 3.07 -15.96
C LEU A 408 -21.64 1.95 -14.96
N ASP A 409 -21.09 0.76 -15.17
CA ASP A 409 -21.36 -0.42 -14.34
C ASP A 409 -20.73 -0.27 -12.95
N VAL A 410 -19.53 0.31 -12.86
CA VAL A 410 -18.79 0.48 -11.58
C VAL A 410 -19.08 1.82 -10.88
N LYS A 411 -19.98 2.62 -11.43
CA LYS A 411 -20.23 4.00 -10.97
C LYS A 411 -20.83 4.04 -9.57
N ASP A 412 -21.65 3.05 -9.21
CA ASP A 412 -22.29 2.97 -7.91
C ASP A 412 -21.31 2.48 -6.83
N ASP A 413 -20.37 1.59 -7.16
CA ASP A 413 -19.29 1.19 -6.24
C ASP A 413 -18.36 2.36 -5.90
N ILE A 414 -18.00 3.18 -6.91
CA ILE A 414 -17.22 4.40 -6.69
C ILE A 414 -18.01 5.39 -5.83
N LYS A 415 -19.34 5.39 -5.94
CA LYS A 415 -20.20 6.25 -5.13
C LYS A 415 -20.19 5.79 -3.67
N GLU A 416 -20.34 4.50 -3.43
CA GLU A 416 -20.27 3.92 -2.08
C GLU A 416 -18.90 4.19 -1.43
N PHE A 417 -17.81 4.03 -2.18
CA PHE A 417 -16.48 4.39 -1.70
C PHE A 417 -16.36 5.88 -1.36
N ALA A 418 -16.94 6.77 -2.17
CA ALA A 418 -16.97 8.19 -1.88
C ALA A 418 -17.86 8.54 -0.66
N GLU A 419 -18.98 7.84 -0.46
CA GLU A 419 -19.83 7.99 0.72
C GLU A 419 -19.06 7.60 2.00
N LEU A 420 -18.31 6.48 1.97
CA LEU A 420 -17.40 6.10 3.05
C LEU A 420 -16.35 7.18 3.32
N GLN A 421 -15.75 7.77 2.29
CA GLN A 421 -14.79 8.86 2.45
C GLN A 421 -15.40 10.11 3.07
N GLU A 422 -16.63 10.45 2.68
CA GLU A 422 -17.36 11.58 3.26
C GLU A 422 -17.60 11.33 4.76
N GLU A 423 -18.00 10.11 5.15
CA GLU A 423 -18.19 9.72 6.54
C GLU A 423 -16.87 9.72 7.35
N LEU A 424 -15.76 9.28 6.76
CA LEU A 424 -14.45 9.22 7.43
C LEU A 424 -13.75 10.58 7.55
N PHE A 425 -13.78 11.38 6.48
CA PHE A 425 -12.95 12.56 6.32
C PHE A 425 -13.75 13.87 6.24
N GLY A 426 -15.09 13.80 6.27
CA GLY A 426 -15.99 14.93 6.01
C GLY A 426 -15.90 15.47 4.58
N ASN A 427 -15.27 14.71 3.68
CA ASN A 427 -14.92 15.11 2.33
C ASN A 427 -14.74 13.89 1.41
N SER A 428 -15.24 14.00 0.20
CA SER A 428 -15.08 13.02 -0.86
C SER A 428 -15.00 13.71 -2.22
N ASN A 429 -14.58 12.98 -3.24
CA ASN A 429 -14.69 13.47 -4.61
C ASN A 429 -15.14 12.40 -5.60
N TYR A 430 -16.40 12.02 -5.45
CA TYR A 430 -17.08 11.04 -6.29
C TYR A 430 -16.90 11.31 -7.79
N LEU A 431 -17.27 12.52 -8.27
CA LEU A 431 -17.22 12.84 -9.70
C LEU A 431 -15.79 12.80 -10.26
N LYS A 432 -14.79 13.19 -9.46
CA LYS A 432 -13.39 13.14 -9.89
C LYS A 432 -12.84 11.72 -9.91
N SER A 433 -13.25 10.90 -8.95
CA SER A 433 -12.95 9.46 -8.94
C SER A 433 -13.53 8.78 -10.20
N VAL A 434 -14.79 9.03 -10.53
CA VAL A 434 -15.40 8.55 -11.79
C VAL A 434 -14.64 9.05 -13.02
N SER A 435 -14.18 10.32 -13.02
CA SER A 435 -13.41 10.88 -14.15
C SER A 435 -11.99 10.33 -14.30
N ALA A 436 -11.45 9.64 -13.28
CA ALA A 436 -10.17 8.94 -13.41
C ALA A 436 -10.24 7.88 -14.52
N LEU A 437 -11.36 7.14 -14.60
CA LEU A 437 -11.62 6.12 -15.62
C LEU A 437 -11.72 6.68 -17.06
N ASP A 438 -11.76 8.00 -17.23
CA ASP A 438 -11.63 8.64 -18.55
C ASP A 438 -10.19 8.76 -19.03
N PHE A 439 -9.21 8.25 -18.25
CA PHE A 439 -7.77 8.33 -18.50
C PHE A 439 -7.21 9.75 -18.39
N THR A 440 -7.91 10.65 -17.70
CA THR A 440 -7.56 12.08 -17.65
C THR A 440 -6.10 12.35 -17.27
N LEU A 441 -5.57 11.67 -16.24
CA LEU A 441 -4.18 11.82 -15.80
C LEU A 441 -3.20 10.96 -16.61
N ILE A 442 -3.58 9.75 -17.00
CA ILE A 442 -2.77 8.88 -17.86
C ILE A 442 -2.47 9.59 -19.20
N ASP A 443 -3.45 10.28 -19.76
CA ASP A 443 -3.28 11.08 -20.97
C ASP A 443 -2.30 12.23 -20.76
N LYS A 444 -2.19 12.79 -19.54
CA LYS A 444 -1.14 13.79 -19.24
C LYS A 444 0.26 13.18 -19.23
N ILE A 445 0.41 11.93 -18.78
CA ILE A 445 1.66 11.19 -18.92
C ILE A 445 2.04 11.08 -20.40
N ILE A 446 1.11 10.59 -21.21
CA ILE A 446 1.35 10.25 -22.62
C ILE A 446 1.57 11.51 -23.46
N ASP A 447 0.72 12.52 -23.33
CA ASP A 447 0.67 13.68 -24.21
C ASP A 447 1.61 14.83 -23.75
N SER A 448 2.24 14.70 -22.58
CA SER A 448 3.22 15.69 -22.13
C SER A 448 4.39 15.83 -23.11
N LYS A 449 4.80 17.07 -23.38
CA LYS A 449 5.95 17.38 -24.23
C LYS A 449 7.13 17.73 -23.35
N ILE A 450 8.21 16.97 -23.47
CA ILE A 450 9.46 17.23 -22.76
C ILE A 450 10.33 18.11 -23.67
N LEU A 451 10.36 19.40 -23.38
CA LEU A 451 11.20 20.37 -24.07
C LEU A 451 12.58 20.40 -23.44
N ASP A 452 13.49 21.23 -23.93
CA ASP A 452 14.88 21.20 -23.46
C ASP A 452 15.01 21.64 -21.99
N ASP A 453 14.26 22.64 -21.52
CA ASP A 453 14.30 23.23 -20.15
C ASP A 453 13.01 23.06 -19.33
N LYS A 454 11.96 22.48 -19.90
CA LYS A 454 10.66 22.42 -19.23
C LYS A 454 9.81 21.27 -19.73
N ILE A 455 8.81 20.94 -18.93
CA ILE A 455 7.80 19.94 -19.27
C ILE A 455 6.48 20.66 -19.52
N SER A 456 5.94 20.49 -20.71
CA SER A 456 4.72 21.15 -21.18
C SER A 456 3.58 20.15 -21.22
N ILE A 457 2.53 20.40 -20.44
CA ILE A 457 1.38 19.51 -20.28
C ILE A 457 0.11 20.19 -20.78
N PRO A 458 -0.64 19.59 -21.72
CA PRO A 458 -1.88 20.17 -22.19
C PRO A 458 -2.98 20.06 -21.13
N VAL A 459 -3.62 21.17 -20.76
CA VAL A 459 -4.72 21.25 -19.80
C VAL A 459 -5.87 22.08 -20.39
N GLY A 460 -6.82 21.40 -21.04
CA GLY A 460 -7.84 22.05 -21.86
C GLY A 460 -7.17 22.79 -23.04
N PHE A 461 -7.55 24.05 -23.24
CA PHE A 461 -6.93 24.92 -24.26
C PHE A 461 -5.65 25.63 -23.78
N LYS A 462 -5.23 25.41 -22.52
CA LYS A 462 -4.02 26.00 -21.95
C LYS A 462 -2.92 24.96 -21.80
N THR A 463 -1.70 25.44 -21.62
CA THR A 463 -0.53 24.61 -21.32
C THR A 463 -0.04 24.90 -19.92
N LEU A 464 0.13 23.83 -19.13
CA LEU A 464 0.80 23.85 -17.84
C LEU A 464 2.29 23.58 -18.08
N ASN A 465 3.17 24.51 -17.67
CA ASN A 465 4.61 24.30 -17.73
C ASN A 465 5.14 23.95 -16.34
N LEU A 466 5.81 22.81 -16.21
CA LEU A 466 6.59 22.48 -15.02
C LEU A 466 8.04 22.92 -15.24
N THR A 467 8.58 23.65 -14.26
CA THR A 467 9.99 23.98 -14.17
C THR A 467 10.63 23.02 -13.17
N ALA A 468 11.68 22.32 -13.58
CA ALA A 468 12.40 21.35 -12.76
C ALA A 468 13.90 21.47 -13.00
N SER A 469 14.73 20.80 -12.19
CA SER A 469 16.14 20.66 -12.51
C SER A 469 16.31 19.88 -13.82
N GLN A 470 17.44 20.07 -14.49
CA GLN A 470 17.72 19.37 -15.73
C GLN A 470 17.80 17.84 -15.51
N GLU A 471 18.25 17.40 -14.34
CA GLU A 471 18.23 15.98 -13.92
C GLU A 471 16.81 15.40 -14.00
N ILE A 472 15.81 16.10 -13.48
CA ILE A 472 14.42 15.65 -13.51
C ILE A 472 13.89 15.64 -14.95
N ILE A 473 14.20 16.68 -15.73
CA ILE A 473 13.74 16.80 -17.13
C ILE A 473 14.28 15.63 -17.96
N GLU A 474 15.58 15.35 -17.89
CA GLU A 474 16.19 14.26 -18.65
C GLU A 474 15.75 12.90 -18.15
N ARG A 475 15.61 12.71 -16.82
CA ARG A 475 15.02 11.49 -16.25
C ARG A 475 13.63 11.22 -16.82
N ILE A 476 12.73 12.21 -16.81
CA ILE A 476 11.37 12.05 -17.36
C ILE A 476 11.42 11.84 -18.88
N ARG A 477 12.30 12.53 -19.61
CA ARG A 477 12.51 12.31 -21.05
C ARG A 477 12.85 10.85 -21.35
N LEU A 478 13.75 10.28 -20.55
CA LEU A 478 14.16 8.88 -20.67
C LEU A 478 13.03 7.93 -20.27
N LEU A 479 12.40 8.14 -19.12
CA LEU A 479 11.30 7.30 -18.63
C LEU A 479 10.15 7.25 -19.64
N LYS A 480 9.78 8.36 -20.27
CA LYS A 480 8.78 8.34 -21.34
C LYS A 480 9.13 7.41 -22.51
N ALA A 481 10.42 7.17 -22.75
CA ALA A 481 10.86 6.20 -23.73
C ALA A 481 10.81 4.77 -23.16
N ILE A 482 11.35 4.52 -21.97
CA ILE A 482 11.69 3.15 -21.50
C ILE A 482 10.77 2.57 -20.42
N ASN A 483 9.87 3.37 -19.84
CA ASN A 483 9.12 2.98 -18.65
C ASN A 483 8.29 1.68 -18.77
N PRO A 484 7.69 1.34 -19.94
CA PRO A 484 7.06 0.03 -20.12
C PRO A 484 8.01 -1.18 -20.05
N ASP A 485 9.32 -0.97 -20.20
CA ASP A 485 10.32 -2.03 -20.29
C ASP A 485 11.08 -2.24 -18.97
N ILE A 486 11.16 -1.22 -18.10
CA ILE A 486 11.82 -1.36 -16.78
C ILE A 486 11.01 -2.21 -15.80
N VAL A 487 9.73 -2.46 -16.07
CA VAL A 487 8.86 -3.37 -15.32
C VAL A 487 8.33 -4.48 -16.22
N ASP A 488 7.88 -5.59 -15.62
CA ASP A 488 7.21 -6.68 -16.33
C ASP A 488 5.76 -6.83 -15.83
N ILE A 489 4.80 -6.81 -16.75
CA ILE A 489 3.41 -7.18 -16.44
C ILE A 489 3.31 -8.71 -16.49
N VAL A 490 3.47 -9.36 -15.35
CA VAL A 490 3.54 -10.83 -15.24
C VAL A 490 2.17 -11.49 -15.20
N ALA A 491 1.13 -10.73 -14.87
CA ALA A 491 -0.26 -11.16 -14.92
C ALA A 491 -1.15 -9.98 -15.34
N LEU A 492 -2.22 -10.25 -16.10
CA LEU A 492 -3.14 -9.22 -16.59
C LEU A 492 -4.57 -9.77 -16.71
N SER A 493 -5.54 -9.00 -16.25
CA SER A 493 -6.96 -9.29 -16.40
C SER A 493 -7.46 -9.02 -17.82
N THR A 494 -8.49 -9.76 -18.25
CA THR A 494 -9.09 -9.60 -19.58
C THR A 494 -9.76 -8.23 -19.81
N ASP A 495 -10.13 -7.53 -18.74
CA ASP A 495 -10.70 -6.18 -18.77
C ASP A 495 -9.67 -5.06 -18.55
N TYR A 496 -8.40 -5.40 -18.37
CA TYR A 496 -7.28 -4.48 -18.13
C TYR A 496 -7.35 -3.67 -16.82
N MET A 497 -8.19 -4.09 -15.86
CA MET A 497 -8.26 -3.48 -14.52
C MET A 497 -7.25 -4.07 -13.53
N GLY A 498 -7.05 -5.39 -13.57
CA GLY A 498 -6.16 -6.13 -12.69
C GLY A 498 -4.82 -6.47 -13.35
N ALA A 499 -3.71 -6.27 -12.64
CA ALA A 499 -2.38 -6.69 -13.05
C ALA A 499 -1.51 -7.05 -11.85
N ILE A 500 -0.49 -7.87 -12.14
CA ILE A 500 0.70 -8.00 -11.29
C ILE A 500 1.86 -7.45 -12.10
N ILE A 501 2.54 -6.45 -11.52
CA ILE A 501 3.66 -5.73 -12.13
C ILE A 501 4.89 -6.00 -11.28
N THR A 502 5.99 -6.42 -11.89
CA THR A 502 7.23 -6.73 -11.17
C THR A 502 8.39 -5.89 -11.67
N ARG A 503 9.34 -5.57 -10.78
CA ARG A 503 10.62 -4.93 -11.09
C ARG A 503 11.76 -5.77 -10.54
N ASP A 504 12.76 -6.05 -11.37
CA ASP A 504 14.00 -6.73 -10.96
C ASP A 504 15.19 -5.79 -11.17
N GLN A 505 15.81 -5.35 -10.08
CA GLN A 505 16.96 -4.42 -10.12
C GLN A 505 18.31 -5.15 -10.19
N ASN A 506 18.36 -6.31 -10.85
CA ASN A 506 19.56 -7.15 -10.92
C ASN A 506 20.76 -6.49 -11.64
N HIS A 507 20.58 -5.34 -12.30
CA HIS A 507 21.64 -4.53 -12.88
C HIS A 507 22.58 -3.91 -11.83
N ARG A 508 22.13 -3.79 -10.57
CA ARG A 508 22.89 -3.20 -9.45
C ARG A 508 23.17 -4.21 -8.35
N GLY A 509 24.29 -4.03 -7.63
CA GLY A 509 24.69 -4.88 -6.51
C GLY A 509 23.80 -4.76 -5.27
N ASP A 510 23.28 -3.55 -5.02
CA ASP A 510 22.37 -3.23 -3.91
C ASP A 510 20.88 -3.28 -4.33
N GLY A 511 20.57 -3.94 -5.44
CA GLY A 511 19.21 -4.04 -5.97
C GLY A 511 18.30 -4.92 -5.12
N PHE A 512 17.02 -4.89 -5.46
CA PHE A 512 16.02 -5.79 -4.89
C PHE A 512 14.95 -6.09 -5.94
N ARG A 513 14.10 -7.06 -5.62
CA ARG A 513 12.91 -7.39 -6.43
C ARG A 513 11.67 -6.83 -5.77
N SER A 514 10.78 -6.28 -6.58
CA SER A 514 9.51 -5.76 -6.10
C SER A 514 8.33 -6.16 -6.98
N ALA A 515 7.15 -6.25 -6.37
CA ALA A 515 5.89 -6.56 -7.04
C ALA A 515 4.78 -5.61 -6.58
N TYR A 516 4.01 -5.08 -7.53
CA TYR A 516 2.75 -4.40 -7.30
C TYR A 516 1.60 -5.30 -7.76
N VAL A 517 0.68 -5.61 -6.86
CA VAL A 517 -0.53 -6.38 -7.14
C VAL A 517 -1.71 -5.42 -7.13
N SER A 518 -2.30 -5.13 -8.28
CA SER A 518 -3.34 -4.09 -8.39
C SER A 518 -4.72 -4.55 -7.95
N PHE A 519 -4.84 -5.60 -7.15
CA PHE A 519 -6.09 -6.16 -6.64
C PHE A 519 -5.89 -6.75 -5.24
N GLU A 520 -6.98 -6.95 -4.50
CA GLU A 520 -6.97 -7.41 -3.11
C GLU A 520 -6.66 -8.91 -2.97
N ILE A 521 -5.43 -9.29 -3.33
CA ILE A 521 -4.95 -10.68 -3.25
C ILE A 521 -4.97 -11.23 -1.82
N GLU A 522 -4.80 -10.36 -0.83
CA GLU A 522 -4.79 -10.68 0.60
C GLU A 522 -6.17 -11.04 1.17
N ALA A 523 -7.24 -10.55 0.55
CA ALA A 523 -8.62 -10.90 0.85
C ALA A 523 -9.09 -12.15 0.09
N GLY A 524 -8.22 -12.71 -0.76
CA GLY A 524 -8.50 -13.88 -1.59
C GLY A 524 -8.58 -15.21 -0.83
N GLY A 525 -8.71 -16.29 -1.58
CA GLY A 525 -8.67 -17.66 -1.08
C GLY A 525 -7.35 -18.35 -1.38
N ARG A 526 -7.29 -19.68 -1.16
CA ARG A 526 -6.05 -20.47 -1.31
C ARG A 526 -5.40 -20.36 -2.69
N LYS A 527 -6.14 -20.04 -3.76
CA LYS A 527 -5.57 -19.89 -5.12
C LYS A 527 -4.77 -18.59 -5.24
N GLU A 528 -5.34 -17.50 -4.75
CA GLU A 528 -4.73 -16.18 -4.66
C GLU A 528 -3.45 -16.25 -3.80
N PHE A 529 -3.51 -16.96 -2.67
CA PHE A 529 -2.33 -17.16 -1.83
C PHE A 529 -1.19 -17.93 -2.50
N LYS A 530 -1.49 -18.89 -3.39
CA LYS A 530 -0.42 -19.56 -4.15
C LYS A 530 0.30 -18.60 -5.09
N VAL A 531 -0.42 -17.63 -5.66
CA VAL A 531 0.20 -16.57 -6.46
C VAL A 531 1.04 -15.65 -5.57
N LEU A 532 0.53 -15.25 -4.40
CA LEU A 532 1.29 -14.44 -3.45
C LEU A 532 2.56 -15.17 -2.97
N LYS A 533 2.47 -16.48 -2.73
CA LYS A 533 3.59 -17.35 -2.40
C LYS A 533 4.67 -17.31 -3.48
N ASP A 534 4.28 -17.49 -4.74
CA ASP A 534 5.22 -17.41 -5.87
C ASP A 534 5.95 -16.05 -5.93
N LEU A 535 5.24 -14.95 -5.63
CA LEU A 535 5.84 -13.61 -5.54
C LEU A 535 6.79 -13.47 -4.35
N ILE A 536 6.47 -14.04 -3.19
CA ILE A 536 7.36 -14.08 -2.02
C ILE A 536 8.64 -14.83 -2.36
N GLU A 537 8.52 -16.03 -2.95
CA GLU A 537 9.68 -16.83 -3.34
C GLU A 537 10.54 -16.09 -4.35
N TRP A 538 9.95 -15.57 -5.44
CA TRP A 538 10.68 -14.81 -6.45
C TRP A 538 11.36 -13.56 -5.88
N SER A 539 10.66 -12.78 -5.05
CA SER A 539 11.18 -11.51 -4.53
C SER A 539 12.29 -11.69 -3.48
N SER A 540 12.26 -12.80 -2.74
CA SER A 540 13.30 -13.15 -1.75
C SER A 540 14.62 -13.65 -2.35
N GLU A 541 14.63 -14.03 -3.64
CA GLU A 541 15.78 -14.66 -4.29
C GLU A 541 16.53 -13.69 -5.22
N PHE A 542 16.69 -12.43 -4.79
CA PHE A 542 17.43 -11.43 -5.56
C PHE A 542 18.88 -11.87 -5.80
N ARG A 543 19.36 -11.69 -7.05
CA ARG A 543 20.76 -11.91 -7.41
C ARG A 543 21.20 -10.86 -8.42
N PRO A 544 22.28 -10.10 -8.15
CA PRO A 544 22.82 -9.17 -9.12
C PRO A 544 23.52 -9.92 -10.26
N ILE A 545 23.41 -9.38 -11.46
CA ILE A 545 24.13 -9.87 -12.63
C ILE A 545 25.62 -9.55 -12.45
N LYS A 546 26.46 -10.56 -12.66
CA LYS A 546 27.92 -10.40 -12.66
C LYS A 546 28.40 -10.41 -14.11
N THR A 547 28.75 -9.24 -14.64
CA THR A 547 29.31 -9.08 -15.99
C THR A 547 30.68 -8.42 -15.93
N PHE A 548 31.60 -8.85 -16.80
CA PHE A 548 32.91 -8.21 -16.99
C PHE A 548 32.84 -6.99 -17.90
N ALA A 549 31.80 -6.90 -18.74
CA ALA A 549 31.58 -5.76 -19.63
C ALA A 549 30.59 -4.77 -18.99
N PRO A 550 30.78 -3.45 -19.19
CA PRO A 550 29.78 -2.45 -18.84
C PRO A 550 28.42 -2.79 -19.44
N ILE A 551 27.38 -2.71 -18.61
CA ILE A 551 25.99 -2.97 -19.02
C ILE A 551 25.58 -1.95 -20.10
N VAL A 552 25.97 -0.69 -19.92
CA VAL A 552 25.64 0.38 -20.86
C VAL A 552 26.80 0.62 -21.81
N GLN A 553 26.55 0.39 -23.11
CA GLN A 553 27.48 0.67 -24.19
C GLN A 553 26.79 1.60 -25.19
N THR A 554 27.43 2.69 -25.57
CA THR A 554 26.86 3.73 -26.43
C THR A 554 27.74 4.02 -27.64
N VAL A 555 27.09 4.27 -28.78
CA VAL A 555 27.75 4.78 -29.99
C VAL A 555 27.43 6.27 -30.14
N ILE A 556 28.46 7.11 -30.18
CA ILE A 556 28.32 8.54 -30.48
C ILE A 556 28.63 8.77 -31.96
N LEU A 557 27.61 9.10 -32.75
CA LEU A 557 27.74 9.57 -34.12
C LEU A 557 28.01 11.08 -34.13
N ALA A 558 29.16 11.48 -34.65
CA ALA A 558 29.52 12.88 -34.85
C ALA A 558 30.46 13.04 -36.06
N ASN A 559 30.36 14.17 -36.77
CA ASN A 559 31.43 14.59 -37.69
C ASN A 559 32.68 15.03 -36.90
N ASP A 560 33.77 15.32 -37.60
CA ASP A 560 35.03 15.71 -36.94
C ASP A 560 34.90 17.04 -36.18
N ILE A 561 34.07 17.97 -36.64
CA ILE A 561 33.91 19.29 -36.02
C ILE A 561 33.14 19.19 -34.70
N ASP A 562 31.95 18.58 -34.70
CA ASP A 562 31.09 18.44 -33.52
C ASP A 562 31.75 17.55 -32.46
N TRP A 563 32.57 16.59 -32.90
CA TRP A 563 33.38 15.77 -32.01
C TRP A 563 34.41 16.60 -31.20
N GLU A 564 35.13 17.50 -31.89
CA GLU A 564 36.12 18.36 -31.25
C GLU A 564 35.46 19.42 -30.35
N ILE A 565 34.30 19.94 -30.73
CA ILE A 565 33.58 20.96 -29.95
C ILE A 565 33.08 20.38 -28.62
N LYS A 566 32.30 19.28 -28.64
CA LYS A 566 31.68 18.71 -27.43
C LYS A 566 31.64 17.19 -27.37
N GLY A 567 31.89 16.47 -28.47
CA GLY A 567 31.87 15.00 -28.46
C GLY A 567 32.89 14.37 -27.51
N LYS A 568 34.10 14.93 -27.41
CA LYS A 568 35.13 14.48 -26.44
C LYS A 568 34.68 14.65 -24.98
N GLU A 569 34.04 15.76 -24.66
CA GLU A 569 33.52 16.04 -23.32
C GLU A 569 32.37 15.09 -22.96
N LEU A 570 31.42 14.90 -23.89
CA LEU A 570 30.32 13.94 -23.75
C LEU A 570 30.85 12.53 -23.50
N LYS A 571 31.83 12.09 -24.31
CA LYS A 571 32.49 10.80 -24.13
C LYS A 571 33.07 10.67 -22.71
N LYS A 572 33.91 11.64 -22.31
CA LYS A 572 34.59 11.61 -21.00
C LYS A 572 33.59 11.58 -19.84
N SER A 573 32.51 12.35 -19.93
CA SER A 573 31.46 12.39 -18.91
C SER A 573 30.73 11.06 -18.79
N LEU A 574 30.29 10.47 -19.91
CA LEU A 574 29.62 9.16 -19.90
C LEU A 574 30.56 8.05 -19.40
N GLU A 575 31.83 8.05 -19.82
CA GLU A 575 32.84 7.11 -19.32
C GLU A 575 33.08 7.24 -17.81
N SER A 576 32.94 8.45 -17.24
CA SER A 576 33.06 8.66 -15.79
C SER A 576 31.93 8.02 -14.99
N PHE A 577 30.78 7.77 -15.61
CA PHE A 577 29.68 6.98 -15.04
C PHE A 577 29.75 5.49 -15.40
N GLY A 578 30.87 5.02 -15.96
CA GLY A 578 31.07 3.62 -16.32
C GLY A 578 30.45 3.18 -17.64
N VAL A 579 30.01 4.11 -18.49
CA VAL A 579 29.48 3.79 -19.83
C VAL A 579 30.63 3.54 -20.81
N MET A 580 30.55 2.45 -21.59
CA MET A 580 31.50 2.24 -22.69
C MET A 580 31.09 3.08 -23.90
N VAL A 581 31.97 3.95 -24.38
CA VAL A 581 31.67 4.89 -25.48
C VAL A 581 32.48 4.58 -26.73
N ILE A 582 31.78 4.33 -27.83
CA ILE A 582 32.38 4.14 -29.16
C ILE A 582 32.06 5.37 -30.01
N ARG A 583 33.09 6.03 -30.55
CA ARG A 583 32.89 7.09 -31.56
C ARG A 583 32.64 6.45 -32.92
N ALA A 584 31.62 6.91 -33.64
CA ALA A 584 31.38 6.55 -35.03
C ALA A 584 31.48 7.78 -35.94
N LYS A 585 32.28 7.67 -37.00
CA LYS A 585 32.21 8.62 -38.12
C LYS A 585 31.04 8.26 -39.05
N PRO A 586 30.47 9.22 -39.79
CA PRO A 586 29.29 8.97 -40.64
C PRO A 586 29.46 7.84 -41.67
N GLN A 587 30.69 7.66 -42.21
CA GLN A 587 31.03 6.62 -43.17
C GLN A 587 31.03 5.22 -42.55
N GLU A 588 31.31 5.12 -41.25
CA GLU A 588 31.42 3.87 -40.49
C GLU A 588 30.10 3.52 -39.78
N PHE A 589 29.28 4.54 -39.49
CA PHE A 589 28.06 4.40 -38.69
C PHE A 589 27.07 3.39 -39.27
N GLY A 590 27.06 3.18 -40.59
CA GLY A 590 26.24 2.15 -41.23
C GLY A 590 26.37 0.77 -40.58
N LYS A 591 27.57 0.39 -40.11
CA LYS A 591 27.85 -0.88 -39.43
C LYS A 591 27.44 -0.89 -37.96
N LEU A 592 27.28 0.29 -37.35
CA LEU A 592 26.99 0.49 -35.93
C LEU A 592 25.53 0.88 -35.66
N LYS A 593 24.71 1.05 -36.70
CA LYS A 593 23.28 1.39 -36.61
C LYS A 593 22.45 0.40 -35.78
N SER A 594 22.91 -0.85 -35.64
CA SER A 594 22.24 -1.87 -34.84
C SER A 594 22.58 -1.81 -33.35
N SER A 595 23.40 -0.84 -32.92
CA SER A 595 23.74 -0.67 -31.51
C SER A 595 22.49 -0.29 -30.69
N ARG A 596 22.34 -0.89 -29.51
CA ARG A 596 21.15 -0.68 -28.65
C ARG A 596 21.06 0.74 -28.09
N PHE A 597 22.18 1.46 -27.96
CA PHE A 597 22.22 2.85 -27.50
C PHE A 597 23.08 3.71 -28.42
N ILE A 598 22.49 4.77 -28.95
CA ILE A 598 23.14 5.68 -29.89
C ILE A 598 22.87 7.12 -29.45
N ILE A 599 23.90 7.97 -29.51
CA ILE A 599 23.78 9.41 -29.38
C ILE A 599 24.25 10.06 -30.69
N ILE A 600 23.46 10.96 -31.26
CA ILE A 600 23.79 11.67 -32.50
C ILE A 600 24.01 13.14 -32.19
N LEU A 601 25.18 13.65 -32.58
CA LEU A 601 25.54 15.06 -32.49
C LEU A 601 25.39 15.73 -33.86
N GLY A 602 24.50 16.71 -33.94
CA GLY A 602 24.25 17.49 -35.16
C GLY A 602 22.79 17.42 -35.63
N GLY A 603 22.36 18.47 -36.34
CA GLY A 603 20.97 18.62 -36.80
C GLY A 603 20.65 18.04 -38.18
N PRO A 604 19.40 18.20 -38.66
CA PRO A 604 18.95 17.68 -39.97
C PRO A 604 19.76 18.21 -41.17
N LYS A 605 20.40 19.39 -41.01
CA LYS A 605 21.26 20.02 -42.02
C LYS A 605 22.76 19.77 -41.78
N ALA A 606 23.12 18.90 -40.84
CA ALA A 606 24.52 18.61 -40.53
C ALA A 606 25.25 17.98 -41.73
N TYR A 607 26.47 18.45 -41.97
CA TYR A 607 27.35 18.00 -43.05
C TYR A 607 27.87 16.58 -42.82
N ASP A 608 28.64 16.08 -43.79
CA ASP A 608 29.32 14.77 -43.75
C ASP A 608 28.40 13.56 -43.57
N GLY A 609 27.10 13.70 -43.87
CA GLY A 609 26.15 12.60 -43.85
C GLY A 609 25.46 12.37 -42.50
N VAL A 610 25.81 13.09 -41.43
CA VAL A 610 25.09 13.03 -40.13
C VAL A 610 23.63 13.42 -40.30
N GLY A 611 23.35 14.49 -41.06
CA GLY A 611 21.99 14.99 -41.27
C GLY A 611 21.03 13.95 -41.85
N LYS A 612 21.52 13.02 -42.70
CA LYS A 612 20.71 11.93 -43.26
C LYS A 612 20.19 10.98 -42.19
N TYR A 613 20.98 10.70 -41.16
CA TYR A 613 20.57 9.84 -40.05
C TYR A 613 19.60 10.54 -39.11
N VAL A 614 19.79 11.83 -38.87
CA VAL A 614 18.86 12.66 -38.09
C VAL A 614 17.49 12.73 -38.77
N GLN A 615 17.47 12.94 -40.10
CA GLN A 615 16.23 12.96 -40.89
C GLN A 615 15.48 11.63 -40.88
N GLN A 616 16.19 10.50 -40.76
CA GLN A 616 15.56 9.18 -40.60
C GLN A 616 14.96 9.00 -39.21
N ALA A 617 15.61 9.55 -38.18
CA ALA A 617 15.22 9.34 -36.79
C ALA A 617 14.10 10.28 -36.30
N LEU A 618 13.96 11.46 -36.90
CA LEU A 618 13.01 12.50 -36.47
C LEU A 618 11.88 12.71 -37.48
N SER A 619 10.69 13.07 -36.98
CA SER A 619 9.61 13.53 -37.84
C SER A 619 9.93 14.90 -38.47
N LEU A 620 9.25 15.26 -39.56
CA LEU A 620 9.43 16.56 -40.20
C LEU A 620 9.19 17.73 -39.23
N GLU A 621 8.19 17.63 -38.35
CA GLU A 621 7.91 18.65 -37.33
C GLU A 621 9.08 18.81 -36.34
N GLU A 622 9.71 17.71 -35.94
CA GLU A 622 10.86 17.74 -35.01
C GLU A 622 12.11 18.28 -35.69
N GLN A 623 12.31 17.94 -36.97
CA GLN A 623 13.40 18.50 -37.77
C GLN A 623 13.25 20.02 -37.90
N GLU A 624 12.03 20.52 -38.15
CA GLU A 624 11.76 21.95 -38.22
C GLU A 624 12.04 22.66 -36.89
N LYS A 625 11.70 22.05 -35.75
CA LYS A 625 11.99 22.62 -34.42
C LYS A 625 13.49 22.81 -34.20
N ILE A 626 14.32 21.86 -34.65
CA ILE A 626 15.78 22.01 -34.59
C ILE A 626 16.24 23.15 -35.51
N ILE A 627 15.72 23.20 -36.74
CA ILE A 627 16.09 24.23 -37.73
C ILE A 627 15.72 25.64 -37.24
N LYS A 628 14.57 25.78 -36.57
CA LYS A 628 14.11 27.04 -35.97
C LYS A 628 14.80 27.34 -34.62
N GLY A 629 15.52 26.37 -34.04
CA GLY A 629 16.19 26.50 -32.75
C GLY A 629 15.27 26.41 -31.54
N GLU A 630 14.06 25.85 -31.71
CA GLU A 630 13.01 25.77 -30.68
C GLU A 630 13.22 24.60 -29.71
N GLN A 631 13.76 23.48 -30.19
CA GLN A 631 14.04 22.28 -29.41
C GLN A 631 15.20 21.52 -30.03
N GLY A 632 16.07 20.94 -29.18
CA GLY A 632 17.28 20.27 -29.65
C GLY A 632 17.62 18.94 -28.99
N ILE A 633 16.84 18.50 -27.99
CA ILE A 633 17.05 17.23 -27.30
C ILE A 633 15.86 16.30 -27.57
N PHE A 634 16.13 15.13 -28.14
CA PHE A 634 15.11 14.12 -28.46
C PHE A 634 15.58 12.73 -28.07
N ILE A 635 14.67 11.90 -27.56
CA ILE A 635 14.90 10.46 -27.33
C ILE A 635 13.92 9.68 -28.20
N LYS A 636 14.45 8.79 -29.03
CA LYS A 636 13.69 7.95 -29.95
C LYS A 636 13.92 6.48 -29.67
N ARG A 637 12.91 5.68 -29.94
CA ARG A 637 12.98 4.23 -29.82
C ARG A 637 12.87 3.56 -31.17
N ASN A 638 13.56 2.44 -31.27
CA ASN A 638 13.42 1.50 -32.37
C ASN A 638 13.55 2.15 -33.76
N VAL A 639 14.50 3.09 -33.91
CA VAL A 639 14.69 3.81 -35.17
C VAL A 639 15.16 2.85 -36.27
N TRP A 640 16.11 1.97 -35.94
CA TRP A 640 16.65 0.99 -36.87
C TRP A 640 16.49 -0.46 -36.40
N THR A 641 16.50 -0.71 -35.08
CA THR A 641 16.39 -2.07 -34.50
C THR A 641 15.54 -2.08 -33.23
N GLU A 642 14.94 -3.22 -32.87
CA GLU A 642 14.16 -3.32 -31.63
C GLU A 642 15.03 -3.14 -30.37
N LYS A 643 14.41 -2.68 -29.28
CA LYS A 643 15.07 -2.35 -28.00
C LYS A 643 16.22 -1.33 -28.13
N GLN A 644 16.12 -0.44 -29.12
CA GLN A 644 17.10 0.60 -29.37
C GLN A 644 16.65 1.94 -28.78
N ILE A 645 17.59 2.69 -28.22
CA ILE A 645 17.45 4.10 -27.84
C ILE A 645 18.39 4.95 -28.69
N VAL A 646 17.85 6.00 -29.31
CA VAL A 646 18.59 7.00 -30.07
C VAL A 646 18.34 8.38 -29.45
N ILE A 647 19.38 8.98 -28.90
CA ILE A 647 19.35 10.35 -28.37
C ILE A 647 19.92 11.29 -29.42
N ILE A 648 19.22 12.38 -29.70
CA ILE A 648 19.66 13.38 -30.67
C ILE A 648 19.87 14.69 -29.94
N LEU A 649 21.09 15.22 -30.06
CA LEU A 649 21.52 16.48 -29.48
C LEU A 649 21.90 17.41 -30.64
N ALA A 650 21.04 18.38 -30.92
CA ALA A 650 21.15 19.20 -32.12
C ALA A 650 20.67 20.63 -31.90
N GLY A 651 21.46 21.61 -32.33
CA GLY A 651 21.07 23.00 -32.42
C GLY A 651 20.81 23.44 -33.86
N LYS A 652 20.35 24.69 -34.05
CA LYS A 652 20.24 25.30 -35.39
C LYS A 652 21.60 25.42 -36.08
N ASP A 653 22.65 25.49 -35.27
CA ASP A 653 24.05 25.56 -35.66
C ASP A 653 24.92 24.73 -34.67
N ARG A 654 26.23 24.67 -34.94
CA ARG A 654 27.21 23.91 -34.15
C ARG A 654 27.38 24.41 -32.71
N ASN A 655 27.27 25.72 -32.48
CA ASN A 655 27.42 26.29 -31.15
C ASN A 655 26.23 25.88 -30.29
N GLN A 656 25.02 26.03 -30.84
CA GLN A 656 23.80 25.57 -30.17
C GLN A 656 23.78 24.05 -29.98
N THR A 657 24.36 23.27 -30.90
CA THR A 657 24.54 21.82 -30.69
C THR A 657 25.38 21.56 -29.44
N GLY A 658 26.49 22.31 -29.26
CA GLY A 658 27.30 22.22 -28.05
C GLY A 658 26.58 22.64 -26.76
N GLU A 659 25.68 23.63 -26.84
CA GLU A 659 24.79 24.01 -25.73
C GLU A 659 23.83 22.86 -25.38
N LYS A 660 23.23 22.18 -26.37
CA LYS A 660 22.36 21.02 -26.12
C LYS A 660 23.12 19.86 -25.48
N VAL A 661 24.37 19.62 -25.88
CA VAL A 661 25.22 18.62 -25.22
C VAL A 661 25.47 18.97 -23.76
N SER A 662 25.87 20.22 -23.49
CA SER A 662 26.17 20.66 -22.12
C SER A 662 24.92 20.59 -21.23
N LYS A 663 23.76 20.93 -21.80
CA LYS A 663 22.47 20.85 -21.12
C LYS A 663 22.01 19.42 -20.88
N TYR A 664 22.16 18.53 -21.86
CA TYR A 664 21.89 17.10 -21.64
C TYR A 664 22.78 16.55 -20.51
N LEU A 665 24.07 16.83 -20.56
CA LEU A 665 25.03 16.38 -19.55
C LEU A 665 24.72 16.87 -18.13
N SER A 666 24.19 18.09 -17.97
CA SER A 666 23.80 18.58 -16.64
C SER A 666 22.54 17.89 -16.07
N GLY A 667 21.85 17.07 -16.87
CA GLY A 667 20.77 16.21 -16.42
C GLY A 667 21.13 14.72 -16.32
N VAL A 668 22.34 14.32 -16.73
CA VAL A 668 22.79 12.92 -16.64
C VAL A 668 23.55 12.71 -15.33
N ASN A 669 23.08 11.76 -14.53
CA ASN A 669 23.68 11.34 -13.27
C ASN A 669 23.68 9.81 -13.15
N GLU A 670 24.18 9.26 -12.04
CA GLU A 670 24.25 7.81 -11.81
C GLU A 670 22.87 7.12 -11.92
N GLU A 671 21.81 7.72 -11.38
CA GLU A 671 20.46 7.14 -11.45
C GLU A 671 19.90 7.11 -12.88
N TYR A 672 20.27 8.08 -13.73
CA TYR A 672 19.93 8.07 -15.15
C TYR A 672 20.61 6.89 -15.86
N ILE A 673 21.89 6.64 -15.54
CA ILE A 673 22.65 5.51 -16.08
C ILE A 673 22.10 4.18 -15.56
N ASP A 674 21.66 4.10 -14.30
CA ASP A 674 21.00 2.92 -13.74
C ASP A 674 19.72 2.58 -14.52
N LEU A 675 18.89 3.57 -14.85
CA LEU A 675 17.68 3.37 -15.65
C LEU A 675 18.01 2.83 -17.06
N LEU A 676 19.09 3.31 -17.68
CA LEU A 676 19.58 2.76 -18.94
C LEU A 676 20.08 1.32 -18.76
N ALA A 677 20.83 1.05 -17.69
CA ALA A 677 21.34 -0.29 -17.38
C ALA A 677 20.19 -1.28 -17.19
N GLU A 678 19.16 -0.90 -16.43
CA GLU A 678 17.94 -1.69 -16.23
C GLU A 678 17.24 -2.02 -17.56
N PHE A 679 17.10 -1.01 -18.43
CA PHE A 679 16.52 -1.21 -19.76
C PHE A 679 17.33 -2.17 -20.64
N PHE A 680 18.67 -2.15 -20.57
CA PHE A 680 19.52 -2.97 -21.43
C PHE A 680 19.73 -4.39 -20.92
N VAL A 681 19.54 -4.64 -19.62
CA VAL A 681 19.60 -5.99 -19.04
C VAL A 681 18.43 -6.86 -19.48
N LYS A 682 17.26 -6.26 -19.68
CA LYS A 682 16.10 -6.94 -20.26
C LYS A 682 16.15 -7.02 -21.79
#